data_AF-A0A925DNX6-F1
#
_entry.id   AF-A0A925DNX6-F1
#
_cell.length_a   1.000
_cell.length_b   1.000
_cell.length_c   1.000
_cell.angle_alpha   90.00
_cell.angle_beta   90.00
_cell.angle_gamma   90.00
#
_symmetry.space_group_name_H-M   'P 1'
#
loop_
_entity.id
_entity.type
_entity.pdbx_description
1 polymer ?
#
loop_
_entity_poly.entity_id
_entity_poly.type
_entity_poly.pdbx_seq_one_letter_code
_entity_poly.pdbx_strand_id
1 'polypeptide(L)'
;MRITPTKMLFTALFLFLLSGSKAQQNVQLINSGDAIRKGIELHDKEDYDGALREYAKVERNDTNYALCLVEMATTYLAAGKDSLALIVCNKGIAINGEYLHSFHLYKGTALDNLGKFEASIAAYKEGMKRYPKNNLFYFEIGTAYGKQKNYEEAKKYFTRSIELNPYHPGSHYQLGIISLQQGKIVPAMMALQFFLILEAKTPRAKKTVSTLENLVKGEFSFEGAVPDKSLADGEEDFSELETIIKSKMALSEKYKAKSDLEYALVKQIQVFLEKSAVNKGDKSFFARVYAPFYSELYKKDFFEPFIYNILSGMEVEKIDKWVARHDGDYKKFAVWAVDYIGNTIAYTEEDMGGQKIKVRHWYENSKLTAEGNEDAAKKLTGPWKFYYTSGQLKSEGLFDKTGEKTGTWKFYYSNGNLSDVGAFKNAKYEGQKQEYYESGALKTKLNYKDGLLDGENIAYYESGNIKGNYMYKEGKQNGAEIIYFKNGKKNSELNFVENAVVGELKLYYESGNPIESSPLEKGKRNGLTTEYHDMPGMKKKSEGMYKDGLQTGDWKTWHKNGKIKEEGKYNDKGLKSGTWKTWSEEGVQEDETGYTESGKLTGVYKMFDKGKEYVIYDYKNGELTGYKFFDKDGKTIAEAKKSGKTFPYTFYFPNGSKKKEGIFKNDLQDGEVKYYNENNFNDVTEKYSEGLLEGVTTYYHENGKPKSTLEYSGNAANGYFKRWYSNGVLETEGWYKEGLMQGTWISYFPSGKKSSEKYYLNDNIYGWQTFYFASGKKEREEQYLSGVNTAIVYFDSLGTVSDSVLLKWGNGDLVMHFYNSKQIYINGKRKGGELDGKYMRYFFNGKTEMEAEYSYGYQTGPYKLFWLNGKPRVEGTYKNGNREGLYKTWYESGTIEHEWFYAEGTEEGVQKNYHPNGKLAREADYKKGKAEGFIKLYAEDGALIYQRKYENDRLTEYAYLDKTGKMTAPVILKDETANVVAYYQTGQKSLEATYKNGVLEGKRTEYFSNGKLSKEEFYICGQEHGLQKYYFAGGQIKSEENFLNGDRFGSSKFYFENGKTESEREYTDDSATGTWKFYNNTGKLIKTQTWYNGLLLNEKNM
;
A
#
# COMPACT_ATOMS: atom_id res chain seq x y z
N MET A 1 -69.76 35.58 31.62
CA MET A 1 -68.89 36.65 31.06
C MET A 1 -67.73 35.97 30.35
N ARG A 2 -67.38 36.39 29.12
CA ARG A 2 -66.41 35.77 28.21
C ARG A 2 -64.98 35.67 28.79
N ILE A 3 -64.20 34.69 28.32
CA ILE A 3 -62.98 34.84 27.47
C ILE A 3 -62.17 33.51 27.48
N THR A 4 -61.91 32.95 26.30
CA THR A 4 -60.78 32.02 26.01
C THR A 4 -59.47 32.79 25.89
N PRO A 5 -58.30 32.15 26.12
CA PRO A 5 -57.44 31.92 24.96
C PRO A 5 -56.66 30.59 24.94
N THR A 6 -56.31 30.27 23.71
CA THR A 6 -55.54 29.17 23.14
C THR A 6 -54.01 29.35 23.31
N LYS A 7 -53.27 28.23 23.19
CA LYS A 7 -51.80 28.08 22.95
C LYS A 7 -50.85 28.18 24.16
N MET A 8 -50.41 27.02 24.64
CA MET A 8 -49.02 26.76 25.07
C MET A 8 -48.56 25.47 24.38
N LEU A 9 -47.79 25.61 23.30
CA LEU A 9 -47.01 24.52 22.71
C LEU A 9 -45.67 24.48 23.46
N PHE A 10 -45.35 23.33 24.05
CA PHE A 10 -44.06 23.05 24.67
C PHE A 10 -42.96 22.98 23.60
N THR A 11 -42.06 23.96 23.62
CA THR A 11 -40.76 23.95 22.96
C THR A 11 -39.81 23.06 23.77
N ALA A 12 -39.64 21.81 23.35
CA ALA A 12 -38.53 20.94 23.75
C ALA A 12 -38.19 20.00 22.57
N LEU A 13 -36.90 19.91 22.24
CA LEU A 13 -36.30 19.14 21.15
C LEU A 13 -36.59 19.64 19.71
N PHE A 14 -36.07 20.82 19.38
CA PHE A 14 -35.68 21.14 18.01
C PHE A 14 -34.38 21.97 18.03
N LEU A 15 -33.27 21.27 18.24
CA LEU A 15 -31.89 21.78 18.04
C LEU A 15 -30.96 20.57 17.83
N PHE A 16 -31.21 19.85 16.74
CA PHE A 16 -30.25 18.93 16.10
C PHE A 16 -30.35 19.11 14.58
N LEU A 17 -30.32 20.36 14.12
CA LEU A 17 -30.06 20.72 12.74
C LEU A 17 -29.14 21.94 12.79
N LEU A 18 -28.01 21.85 12.08
CA LEU A 18 -26.90 22.81 11.99
C LEU A 18 -25.72 22.64 12.97
N SER A 19 -25.24 21.41 13.16
CA SER A 19 -23.80 21.18 13.03
C SER A 19 -23.59 20.52 11.67
N GLY A 20 -22.98 21.27 10.75
CA GLY A 20 -22.86 20.88 9.35
C GLY A 20 -22.26 19.49 9.19
N SER A 21 -22.91 18.71 8.34
CA SER A 21 -22.30 17.90 7.28
C SER A 21 -20.89 18.39 6.88
N LYS A 22 -19.89 18.00 7.67
CA LYS A 22 -18.46 18.03 7.33
C LYS A 22 -17.86 16.65 7.60
N ALA A 23 -18.52 15.60 7.10
CA ALA A 23 -17.91 14.27 7.05
C ALA A 23 -17.41 13.93 5.64
N GLN A 24 -17.96 14.54 4.58
CA GLN A 24 -17.52 14.25 3.22
C GLN A 24 -16.24 15.02 2.91
N GLN A 25 -15.12 14.31 2.82
CA GLN A 25 -13.88 14.94 2.39
C GLN A 25 -13.76 15.06 0.87
N ASN A 26 -14.68 14.50 0.08
CA ASN A 26 -14.58 14.44 -1.39
C ASN A 26 -13.15 14.08 -1.78
N VAL A 27 -12.71 12.89 -1.33
CA VAL A 27 -11.35 12.41 -1.58
C VAL A 27 -11.11 12.48 -3.08
N GLN A 28 -10.13 13.27 -3.51
CA GLN A 28 -9.84 13.41 -4.93
C GLN A 28 -8.83 12.35 -5.35
N LEU A 29 -9.06 11.73 -6.50
CA LEU A 29 -8.06 10.91 -7.14
C LEU A 29 -7.10 11.82 -7.92
N ILE A 30 -5.90 12.02 -7.39
CA ILE A 30 -4.90 12.93 -7.94
C ILE A 30 -3.93 12.16 -8.84
N ASN A 31 -3.70 12.66 -10.07
CA ASN A 31 -2.58 12.19 -10.89
C ASN A 31 -1.31 12.92 -10.44
N SER A 32 -0.48 12.26 -9.63
CA SER A 32 0.74 12.86 -9.08
C SER A 32 1.74 13.27 -10.16
N GLY A 33 1.82 12.55 -11.28
CA GLY A 33 2.69 12.89 -12.40
C GLY A 33 2.33 14.25 -13.04
N ASP A 34 1.04 14.51 -13.23
CA ASP A 34 0.56 15.79 -13.75
C ASP A 34 0.77 16.94 -12.76
N ALA A 35 0.54 16.70 -11.47
CA ALA A 35 0.79 17.69 -10.42
C ALA A 35 2.28 18.09 -10.37
N ILE A 36 3.18 17.11 -10.43
CA ILE A 36 4.64 17.35 -10.44
C ILE A 36 5.04 18.10 -11.70
N ARG A 37 4.61 17.66 -12.89
CA ARG A 37 4.93 18.33 -14.16
C ARG A 37 4.49 19.80 -14.14
N LYS A 38 3.27 20.07 -13.70
CA LYS A 38 2.76 21.44 -13.59
C LYS A 38 3.53 22.26 -12.54
N GLY A 39 3.94 21.64 -11.45
CA GLY A 39 4.81 22.28 -10.46
C GLY A 39 6.17 22.69 -11.04
N ILE A 40 6.78 21.81 -11.84
CA ILE A 40 8.06 22.10 -12.51
C ILE A 40 7.89 23.26 -13.50
N GLU A 41 6.83 23.25 -14.31
CA GLU A 41 6.52 24.35 -15.24
C GLU A 41 6.33 25.71 -14.54
N LEU A 42 5.85 25.73 -13.29
CA LEU A 42 5.70 26.94 -12.47
C LEU A 42 7.02 27.36 -11.81
N HIS A 43 7.82 26.39 -11.36
CA HIS A 43 9.17 26.63 -10.84
C HIS A 43 10.04 27.33 -11.89
N ASP A 44 10.02 26.83 -13.13
CA ASP A 44 10.80 27.38 -14.25
C ASP A 44 10.37 28.82 -14.62
N LYS A 45 9.16 29.21 -14.23
CA LYS A 45 8.63 30.58 -14.37
C LYS A 45 8.85 31.44 -13.11
N GLU A 46 9.61 30.94 -12.14
CA GLU A 46 9.86 31.55 -10.83
C GLU A 46 8.60 31.76 -9.96
N ASP A 47 7.46 31.13 -10.30
CA ASP A 47 6.26 31.07 -9.44
C ASP A 47 6.40 29.93 -8.42
N TYR A 48 7.31 30.12 -7.46
CA TYR A 48 7.65 29.11 -6.47
C TYR A 48 6.47 28.75 -5.56
N ASP A 49 5.63 29.71 -5.19
CA ASP A 49 4.46 29.43 -4.36
C ASP A 49 3.38 28.66 -5.14
N GLY A 50 3.22 28.93 -6.44
CA GLY A 50 2.41 28.11 -7.35
C GLY A 50 2.91 26.69 -7.48
N ALA A 51 4.21 26.51 -7.68
CA ALA A 51 4.84 25.20 -7.76
C ALA A 51 4.60 24.37 -6.48
N LEU A 52 4.86 24.97 -5.31
CA LEU A 52 4.66 24.33 -4.01
C LEU A 52 3.20 23.93 -3.75
N ARG A 53 2.22 24.70 -4.25
CA ARG A 53 0.79 24.34 -4.17
C ARG A 53 0.44 23.12 -5.03
N GLU A 54 1.07 22.96 -6.19
CA GLU A 54 0.88 21.76 -7.03
C GLU A 54 1.55 20.53 -6.41
N TYR A 55 2.79 20.68 -5.92
CA TYR A 55 3.50 19.61 -5.21
C TYR A 55 2.76 19.13 -3.95
N ALA A 56 2.14 20.04 -3.20
CA ALA A 56 1.38 19.70 -2.00
C ALA A 56 0.16 18.78 -2.24
N LYS A 57 -0.24 18.58 -3.51
CA LYS A 57 -1.29 17.62 -3.90
C LYS A 57 -0.79 16.17 -3.88
N VAL A 58 0.52 15.93 -3.90
CA VAL A 58 1.09 14.58 -3.90
C VAL A 58 1.15 14.05 -2.47
N GLU A 59 0.38 13.01 -2.21
CA GLU A 59 0.28 12.37 -0.90
C GLU A 59 1.56 11.61 -0.52
N ARG A 60 1.83 11.48 0.79
CA ARG A 60 3.02 10.78 1.32
C ARG A 60 3.18 9.34 0.83
N ASN A 61 2.07 8.69 0.52
CA ASN A 61 2.03 7.29 0.10
C ASN A 61 2.10 7.10 -1.41
N ASP A 62 2.08 8.20 -2.17
CA ASP A 62 2.20 8.13 -3.62
C ASP A 62 3.60 7.67 -4.02
N THR A 63 3.71 6.85 -5.07
CA THR A 63 5.00 6.35 -5.58
C THR A 63 5.91 7.48 -6.06
N ASN A 64 5.35 8.63 -6.46
CA ASN A 64 6.11 9.81 -6.87
C ASN A 64 6.44 10.77 -5.71
N TYR A 65 6.08 10.44 -4.46
CA TYR A 65 6.29 11.35 -3.32
C TYR A 65 7.76 11.73 -3.10
N ALA A 66 8.69 10.78 -3.28
CA ALA A 66 10.12 11.07 -3.14
C ALA A 66 10.60 12.05 -4.21
N LEU A 67 10.17 11.89 -5.46
CA LEU A 67 10.46 12.87 -6.53
C LEU A 67 9.83 14.24 -6.21
N CYS A 68 8.58 14.25 -5.74
CA CYS A 68 7.92 15.48 -5.34
C CYS A 68 8.69 16.22 -4.23
N LEU A 69 9.22 15.51 -3.22
CA LEU A 69 10.03 16.13 -2.18
C LEU A 69 11.35 16.68 -2.72
N VAL A 70 11.96 16.04 -3.73
CA VAL A 70 13.14 16.58 -4.41
C VAL A 70 12.79 17.93 -5.04
N GLU A 71 11.69 18.00 -5.79
CA GLU A 71 11.25 19.24 -6.45
C GLU A 71 10.84 20.34 -5.45
N MET A 72 10.27 19.96 -4.31
CA MET A 72 10.00 20.90 -3.23
C MET A 72 11.29 21.44 -2.61
N ALA A 73 12.30 20.59 -2.40
CA ALA A 73 13.57 21.01 -1.82
C ALA A 73 14.31 22.00 -2.73
N THR A 74 14.39 21.71 -4.04
CA THR A 74 14.99 22.61 -5.04
C THR A 74 14.23 23.93 -5.13
N THR A 75 12.90 23.89 -5.12
CA THR A 75 12.06 25.09 -5.12
C THR A 75 12.25 25.95 -3.87
N TYR A 76 12.35 25.34 -2.68
CA TYR A 76 12.65 26.10 -1.46
C TYR A 76 14.04 26.73 -1.47
N LEU A 77 15.05 26.04 -2.00
CA LEU A 77 16.39 26.60 -2.17
C LEU A 77 16.37 27.80 -3.13
N ALA A 78 15.72 27.66 -4.29
CA ALA A 78 15.59 28.74 -5.28
C ALA A 78 14.84 29.96 -4.72
N ALA A 79 13.84 29.74 -3.86
CA ALA A 79 13.10 30.78 -3.16
C ALA A 79 13.83 31.39 -1.93
N GLY A 80 15.06 30.93 -1.60
CA GLY A 80 15.82 31.37 -0.42
C GLY A 80 15.22 30.93 0.92
N LYS A 81 14.37 29.88 0.93
CA LYS A 81 13.68 29.35 2.10
C LYS A 81 14.42 28.11 2.65
N ASP A 82 15.72 28.25 2.95
CA ASP A 82 16.62 27.12 3.27
C ASP A 82 16.18 26.27 4.48
N SER A 83 15.61 26.87 5.52
CA SER A 83 15.08 26.13 6.67
C SER A 83 13.95 25.17 6.29
N LEU A 84 13.11 25.53 5.30
CA LEU A 84 12.05 24.65 4.79
C LEU A 84 12.64 23.57 3.88
N ALA A 85 13.64 23.90 3.05
CA ALA A 85 14.37 22.92 2.25
C ALA A 85 14.98 21.82 3.15
N LEU A 86 15.57 22.19 4.30
CA LEU A 86 16.13 21.25 5.28
C LEU A 86 15.08 20.28 5.83
N ILE A 87 13.87 20.78 6.15
CA ILE A 87 12.75 19.94 6.63
C ILE A 87 12.35 18.92 5.56
N VAL A 88 12.19 19.39 4.31
CA VAL A 88 11.83 18.53 3.18
C VAL A 88 12.92 17.49 2.90
N CYS A 89 14.19 17.88 2.92
CA CYS A 89 15.31 16.94 2.73
C CYS A 89 15.34 15.88 3.83
N ASN A 90 15.11 16.24 5.10
CA ASN A 90 15.05 15.25 6.18
C ASN A 90 13.89 14.27 6.01
N LYS A 91 12.72 14.72 5.51
CA LYS A 91 11.62 13.82 5.14
C LYS A 91 12.04 12.87 4.03
N GLY A 92 12.71 13.37 3.00
CA GLY A 92 13.21 12.58 1.87
C GLY A 92 14.25 11.54 2.27
N ILE A 93 15.20 11.92 3.13
CA ILE A 93 16.23 11.01 3.69
C ILE A 93 15.56 9.86 4.45
N ALA A 94 14.49 10.13 5.21
CA ALA A 94 13.75 9.10 5.94
C ALA A 94 13.05 8.07 5.04
N ILE A 95 12.77 8.39 3.76
CA ILE A 95 12.22 7.45 2.78
C ILE A 95 13.28 6.41 2.35
N ASN A 96 14.57 6.79 2.35
CA ASN A 96 15.68 5.92 1.95
C ASN A 96 15.56 5.34 0.52
N GLY A 97 15.00 6.11 -0.41
CA GLY A 97 14.77 5.70 -1.81
C GLY A 97 15.87 6.13 -2.80
N GLU A 98 15.55 6.06 -4.09
CA GLU A 98 16.44 6.38 -5.23
C GLU A 98 17.05 7.80 -5.17
N TYR A 99 16.26 8.77 -4.70
CA TYR A 99 16.65 10.18 -4.63
C TYR A 99 17.44 10.56 -3.36
N LEU A 100 17.88 9.57 -2.56
CA LEU A 100 18.60 9.83 -1.32
C LEU A 100 19.87 10.69 -1.53
N HIS A 101 20.57 10.52 -2.65
CA HIS A 101 21.73 11.36 -2.99
C HIS A 101 21.36 12.85 -3.08
N SER A 102 20.26 13.18 -3.77
CA SER A 102 19.76 14.55 -3.93
C SER A 102 19.40 15.18 -2.59
N PHE A 103 18.74 14.43 -1.70
CA PHE A 103 18.38 14.98 -0.39
C PHE A 103 19.59 15.28 0.50
N HIS A 104 20.65 14.46 0.48
CA HIS A 104 21.89 14.77 1.19
C HIS A 104 22.59 15.99 0.60
N LEU A 105 22.60 16.12 -0.73
CA LEU A 105 23.17 17.27 -1.42
C LEU A 105 22.42 18.55 -1.04
N TYR A 106 21.11 18.59 -1.25
CA TYR A 106 20.30 19.79 -0.97
C TYR A 106 20.21 20.13 0.52
N LYS A 107 20.28 19.12 1.41
CA LYS A 107 20.43 19.34 2.85
C LYS A 107 21.72 20.10 3.17
N GLY A 108 22.84 19.66 2.59
CA GLY A 108 24.11 20.34 2.76
C GLY A 108 24.05 21.76 2.20
N THR A 109 23.48 21.96 1.01
CA THR A 109 23.35 23.29 0.38
C THR A 109 22.51 24.24 1.25
N ALA A 110 21.38 23.79 1.78
CA ALA A 110 20.57 24.57 2.71
C ALA A 110 21.36 24.96 3.97
N LEU A 111 22.16 24.05 4.53
CA LEU A 111 23.01 24.32 5.69
C LEU A 111 24.12 25.32 5.37
N ASP A 112 24.72 25.25 4.18
CA ASP A 112 25.72 26.21 3.71
C ASP A 112 25.13 27.61 3.56
N ASN A 113 23.93 27.74 2.98
CA ASN A 113 23.23 29.02 2.85
C ASN A 113 22.88 29.63 4.22
N LEU A 114 22.62 28.78 5.22
CA LEU A 114 22.42 29.17 6.62
C LEU A 114 23.73 29.45 7.38
N GLY A 115 24.89 29.34 6.73
CA GLY A 115 26.21 29.55 7.35
C GLY A 115 26.67 28.44 8.30
N LYS A 116 26.04 27.26 8.26
CA LYS A 116 26.34 26.10 9.12
C LYS A 116 27.29 25.12 8.43
N PHE A 117 28.51 25.57 8.14
CA PHE A 117 29.43 24.86 7.25
C PHE A 117 29.90 23.49 7.78
N GLU A 118 30.07 23.30 9.09
CA GLU A 118 30.46 21.99 9.64
C GLU A 118 29.32 20.98 9.49
N ALA A 119 28.08 21.43 9.70
CA ALA A 119 26.89 20.60 9.55
C ALA A 119 26.61 20.26 8.08
N SER A 120 26.87 21.18 7.14
CA SER A 120 26.75 20.90 5.71
C SER A 120 27.76 19.85 5.26
N ILE A 121 29.04 20.00 5.65
CA ILE A 121 30.10 19.03 5.38
C ILE A 121 29.74 17.65 5.93
N ALA A 122 29.19 17.58 7.16
CA ALA A 122 28.71 16.33 7.72
C ALA A 122 27.57 15.71 6.89
N ALA A 123 26.61 16.52 6.42
CA ALA A 123 25.51 16.06 5.58
C ALA A 123 25.99 15.51 4.22
N TYR A 124 26.94 16.20 3.56
CA TYR A 124 27.55 15.73 2.32
C TYR A 124 28.33 14.43 2.53
N LYS A 125 29.16 14.35 3.58
CA LYS A 125 29.91 13.13 3.93
C LYS A 125 29.00 11.95 4.23
N GLU A 126 27.84 12.17 4.83
CA GLU A 126 26.85 11.11 5.03
C GLU A 126 26.33 10.56 3.70
N GLY A 127 25.99 11.43 2.74
CA GLY A 127 25.63 11.01 1.38
C GLY A 127 26.75 10.25 0.68
N MET A 128 28.00 10.71 0.81
CA MET A 128 29.17 10.06 0.22
C MET A 128 29.41 8.63 0.68
N LYS A 129 28.95 8.24 1.88
CA LYS A 129 29.07 6.85 2.34
C LYS A 129 28.40 5.87 1.38
N ARG A 130 27.29 6.28 0.75
CA ARG A 130 26.54 5.45 -0.22
C ARG A 130 26.80 5.83 -1.67
N TYR A 131 27.19 7.08 -1.92
CA TYR A 131 27.44 7.63 -3.25
C TYR A 131 28.89 8.12 -3.41
N PRO A 132 29.91 7.27 -3.15
CA PRO A 132 31.30 7.70 -3.04
C PRO A 132 31.91 8.21 -4.36
N LYS A 133 31.29 7.93 -5.51
CA LYS A 133 31.75 8.39 -6.82
C LYS A 133 30.95 9.58 -7.36
N ASN A 134 30.06 10.16 -6.57
CA ASN A 134 29.35 11.37 -6.95
C ASN A 134 30.24 12.60 -6.70
N ASN A 135 30.75 13.19 -7.78
CA ASN A 135 31.68 14.31 -7.71
C ASN A 135 31.08 15.55 -7.02
N LEU A 136 29.75 15.72 -7.04
CA LEU A 136 29.10 16.90 -6.49
C LEU A 136 29.28 17.00 -4.97
N PHE A 137 29.30 15.88 -4.22
CA PHE A 137 29.57 15.95 -2.78
C PHE A 137 30.97 16.52 -2.49
N TYR A 138 31.97 16.13 -3.28
CA TYR A 138 33.33 16.66 -3.14
C TYR A 138 33.39 18.14 -3.52
N PHE A 139 32.74 18.52 -4.62
CA PHE A 139 32.65 19.91 -5.03
C PHE A 139 31.99 20.80 -3.95
N GLU A 140 30.87 20.36 -3.38
CA GLU A 140 30.16 21.15 -2.36
C GLU A 140 30.95 21.22 -1.04
N ILE A 141 31.58 20.13 -0.60
CA ILE A 141 32.50 20.18 0.56
C ILE A 141 33.66 21.14 0.31
N GLY A 142 34.26 21.10 -0.89
CA GLY A 142 35.31 22.04 -1.28
C GLY A 142 34.83 23.49 -1.22
N THR A 143 33.60 23.75 -1.68
CA THR A 143 32.97 25.07 -1.61
C THR A 143 32.72 25.53 -0.18
N ALA A 144 32.25 24.64 0.70
CA ALA A 144 32.07 24.94 2.12
C ALA A 144 33.39 25.29 2.83
N TYR A 145 34.49 24.57 2.56
CA TYR A 145 35.81 24.92 3.07
C TYR A 145 36.35 26.22 2.45
N GLY A 146 36.11 26.46 1.17
CA GLY A 146 36.49 27.70 0.48
C GLY A 146 35.82 28.94 1.09
N LYS A 147 34.52 28.84 1.42
CA LYS A 147 33.78 29.89 2.14
C LYS A 147 34.35 30.17 3.54
N GLN A 148 34.88 29.15 4.21
CA GLN A 148 35.62 29.28 5.48
C GLN A 148 37.07 29.76 5.31
N LYS A 149 37.52 30.01 4.07
CA LYS A 149 38.92 30.31 3.71
C LYS A 149 39.92 29.21 4.12
N ASN A 150 39.45 27.98 4.31
CA ASN A 150 40.31 26.81 4.50
C ASN A 150 40.69 26.23 3.13
N TYR A 151 41.59 26.94 2.45
CA TYR A 151 41.94 26.67 1.06
C TYR A 151 42.67 25.34 0.84
N GLU A 152 43.42 24.85 1.83
CA GLU A 152 44.11 23.56 1.74
C GLU A 152 43.12 22.39 1.65
N GLU A 153 42.14 22.34 2.54
CA GLU A 153 41.08 21.32 2.46
C GLU A 153 40.23 21.54 1.20
N ALA A 154 39.86 22.78 0.89
CA ALA A 154 39.07 23.07 -0.31
C ALA A 154 39.75 22.54 -1.59
N LYS A 155 41.06 22.79 -1.75
CA LYS A 155 41.88 22.29 -2.86
C LYS A 155 41.86 20.77 -2.94
N LYS A 156 42.03 20.06 -1.83
CA LYS A 156 41.95 18.58 -1.77
C LYS A 156 40.60 18.05 -2.27
N TYR A 157 39.50 18.67 -1.89
CA TYR A 157 38.16 18.24 -2.34
C TYR A 157 37.87 18.64 -3.79
N PHE A 158 38.29 19.82 -4.26
CA PHE A 158 38.13 20.20 -5.66
C PHE A 158 38.95 19.35 -6.61
N THR A 159 40.21 19.06 -6.27
CA THR A 159 41.05 18.13 -7.04
C THR A 159 40.42 16.75 -7.09
N ARG A 160 39.93 16.22 -5.95
CA ARG A 160 39.22 14.94 -5.94
C ARG A 160 37.93 14.97 -6.77
N SER A 161 37.19 16.07 -6.75
CA SER A 161 36.01 16.24 -7.62
C SER A 161 36.38 16.21 -9.11
N ILE A 162 37.52 16.77 -9.50
CA ILE A 162 38.00 16.77 -10.88
C ILE A 162 38.48 15.37 -11.28
N GLU A 163 39.14 14.63 -10.38
CA GLU A 163 39.50 13.23 -10.63
C GLU A 163 38.27 12.34 -10.86
N LEU A 164 37.18 12.59 -10.11
CA LEU A 164 35.92 11.88 -10.28
C LEU A 164 35.09 12.38 -11.46
N ASN A 165 35.31 13.60 -11.93
CA ASN A 165 34.64 14.18 -13.08
C ASN A 165 35.46 15.34 -13.68
N PRO A 166 36.32 15.06 -14.67
CA PRO A 166 37.17 16.07 -15.27
C PRO A 166 36.42 17.04 -16.20
N TYR A 167 35.12 16.81 -16.39
CA TYR A 167 34.25 17.65 -17.20
C TYR A 167 33.38 18.59 -16.35
N HIS A 168 33.59 18.65 -15.02
CA HIS A 168 32.80 19.52 -14.14
C HIS A 168 33.37 20.95 -14.08
N PRO A 169 32.81 21.93 -14.80
CA PRO A 169 33.45 23.25 -14.95
C PRO A 169 33.58 24.00 -13.62
N GLY A 170 32.61 23.81 -12.72
CA GLY A 170 32.59 24.44 -11.40
C GLY A 170 33.82 24.09 -10.54
N SER A 171 34.30 22.85 -10.60
CA SER A 171 35.48 22.43 -9.81
C SER A 171 36.77 23.06 -10.33
N HIS A 172 36.93 23.14 -11.65
CA HIS A 172 38.05 23.84 -12.29
C HIS A 172 38.02 25.34 -11.93
N TYR A 173 36.85 25.96 -12.02
CA TYR A 173 36.65 27.35 -11.66
C TYR A 173 37.06 27.63 -10.21
N GLN A 174 36.50 26.88 -9.25
CA GLN A 174 36.80 27.11 -7.83
C GLN A 174 38.26 26.81 -7.47
N LEU A 175 38.87 25.78 -8.05
CA LEU A 175 40.29 25.50 -7.88
C LEU A 175 41.16 26.67 -8.40
N GLY A 176 40.76 27.27 -9.52
CA GLY A 176 41.40 28.46 -10.07
C GLY A 176 41.25 29.70 -9.18
N ILE A 177 40.04 29.97 -8.69
CA ILE A 177 39.77 31.09 -7.77
C ILE A 177 40.57 30.96 -6.47
N ILE A 178 40.64 29.76 -5.88
CA ILE A 178 41.42 29.55 -4.66
C ILE A 178 42.92 29.72 -4.93
N SER A 179 43.42 29.20 -6.06
CA SER A 179 44.82 29.40 -6.46
C SER A 179 45.15 30.89 -6.61
N LEU A 180 44.23 31.68 -7.18
CA LEU A 180 44.34 33.14 -7.24
C LEU A 180 44.42 33.75 -5.83
N GLN A 181 43.52 33.38 -4.92
CA GLN A 181 43.48 33.89 -3.54
C GLN A 181 44.73 33.54 -2.72
N GLN A 182 45.43 32.48 -3.10
CA GLN A 182 46.73 32.07 -2.54
C GLN A 182 47.93 32.73 -3.25
N GLY A 183 47.71 33.55 -4.28
CA GLY A 183 48.75 34.26 -5.03
C GLY A 183 49.48 33.41 -6.07
N LYS A 184 48.95 32.22 -6.41
CA LYS A 184 49.51 31.27 -7.39
C LYS A 184 48.92 31.53 -8.77
N ILE A 185 49.56 32.38 -9.57
CA ILE A 185 49.08 32.85 -10.88
C ILE A 185 49.05 31.72 -11.91
N VAL A 186 50.11 30.92 -12.00
CA VAL A 186 50.20 29.85 -13.01
C VAL A 186 49.17 28.74 -12.78
N PRO A 187 49.05 28.15 -11.57
CA PRO A 187 47.97 27.21 -11.26
C PRO A 187 46.57 27.79 -11.52
N ALA A 188 46.34 29.05 -11.15
CA ALA A 188 45.08 29.72 -11.43
C ALA A 188 44.76 29.85 -12.93
N MET A 189 45.74 30.30 -13.72
CA MET A 189 45.60 30.39 -15.18
C MET A 189 45.24 29.03 -15.78
N MET A 190 45.94 27.96 -15.39
CA MET A 190 45.66 26.60 -15.87
C MET A 190 44.22 26.18 -15.56
N ALA A 191 43.79 26.25 -14.29
CA ALA A 191 42.47 25.79 -13.89
C ALA A 191 41.33 26.64 -14.50
N LEU A 192 41.47 27.97 -14.55
CA LEU A 192 40.46 28.86 -15.11
C LEU A 192 40.35 28.75 -16.64
N GLN A 193 41.47 28.53 -17.35
CA GLN A 193 41.44 28.25 -18.78
C GLN A 193 40.79 26.89 -19.08
N PHE A 194 41.02 25.86 -18.25
CA PHE A 194 40.29 24.59 -18.35
C PHE A 194 38.79 24.78 -18.13
N PHE A 195 38.39 25.57 -17.14
CA PHE A 195 37.00 25.96 -16.97
C PHE A 195 36.43 26.62 -18.24
N LEU A 196 37.17 27.53 -18.88
CA LEU A 196 36.73 28.19 -20.12
C LEU A 196 36.67 27.24 -21.32
N ILE A 197 37.51 26.20 -21.39
CA ILE A 197 37.40 25.16 -22.42
C ILE A 197 36.06 24.43 -22.30
N LEU A 198 35.68 24.08 -21.06
CA LEU A 198 34.45 23.34 -20.79
C LEU A 198 33.20 24.23 -20.85
N GLU A 199 33.34 25.53 -20.56
CA GLU A 199 32.23 26.46 -20.46
C GLU A 199 32.63 27.89 -20.88
N ALA A 200 32.63 28.16 -22.19
CA ALA A 200 33.05 29.46 -22.72
C ALA A 200 31.94 30.52 -22.82
N LYS A 201 30.66 30.13 -22.83
CA LYS A 201 29.53 30.98 -23.27
C LYS A 201 28.57 31.44 -22.17
N THR A 202 29.02 31.48 -20.93
CA THR A 202 28.20 31.88 -19.77
C THR A 202 28.63 33.23 -19.19
N PRO A 203 27.78 33.91 -18.39
CA PRO A 203 28.18 35.15 -17.71
C PRO A 203 29.42 34.99 -16.81
N ARG A 204 29.57 33.82 -16.16
CA ARG A 204 30.78 33.53 -15.37
C ARG A 204 32.03 33.31 -16.23
N ALA A 205 31.88 32.81 -17.46
CA ALA A 205 32.97 32.74 -18.43
C ALA A 205 33.47 34.15 -18.82
N LYS A 206 32.55 35.08 -19.16
CA LYS A 206 32.87 36.50 -19.39
C LYS A 206 33.65 37.12 -18.23
N LYS A 207 33.14 36.95 -17.00
CA LYS A 207 33.82 37.43 -15.79
C LYS A 207 35.19 36.79 -15.58
N THR A 208 35.35 35.52 -15.91
CA THR A 208 36.62 34.81 -15.78
C THR A 208 37.66 35.32 -16.77
N VAL A 209 37.28 35.56 -18.03
CA VAL A 209 38.16 36.18 -19.02
C VAL A 209 38.61 37.57 -18.56
N SER A 210 37.70 38.41 -18.06
CA SER A 210 38.06 39.72 -17.50
C SER A 210 39.00 39.60 -16.30
N THR A 211 38.76 38.63 -15.41
CA THR A 211 39.65 38.35 -14.27
C THR A 211 41.05 37.98 -14.73
N LEU A 212 41.17 37.06 -15.69
CA LEU A 212 42.44 36.62 -16.25
C LEU A 212 43.16 37.75 -17.01
N GLU A 213 42.44 38.56 -17.79
CA GLU A 213 42.98 39.72 -18.51
C GLU A 213 43.60 40.75 -17.55
N ASN A 214 42.88 41.10 -16.47
CA ASN A 214 43.37 42.05 -15.46
C ASN A 214 44.53 41.46 -14.65
N LEU A 215 44.48 40.16 -14.34
CA LEU A 215 45.54 39.44 -13.65
C LEU A 215 46.87 39.53 -14.42
N VAL A 216 46.85 39.24 -15.72
CA VAL A 216 48.09 39.23 -16.52
C VAL A 216 48.62 40.63 -16.86
N LYS A 217 47.77 41.66 -16.80
CA LYS A 217 48.18 43.08 -16.84
C LYS A 217 48.79 43.55 -15.54
N GLY A 218 48.66 42.78 -14.46
CA GLY A 218 49.04 43.17 -13.09
C GLY A 218 48.20 44.33 -12.56
N GLU A 219 46.97 44.47 -13.05
CA GLU A 219 45.96 45.45 -12.63
C GLU A 219 45.04 44.85 -11.55
N PHE A 220 45.36 43.65 -11.05
CA PHE A 220 44.59 42.91 -10.08
C PHE A 220 45.32 42.85 -8.74
N SER A 221 44.69 43.33 -7.66
CA SER A 221 45.20 43.22 -6.28
C SER A 221 44.29 42.31 -5.45
N PHE A 222 44.90 41.47 -4.60
CA PHE A 222 44.16 40.56 -3.71
C PHE A 222 44.00 41.17 -2.32
N GLU A 223 42.89 41.85 -2.06
CA GLU A 223 42.52 42.21 -0.69
C GLU A 223 42.19 40.95 0.12
N GLY A 224 42.92 40.71 1.21
CA GLY A 224 42.69 39.56 2.10
C GLY A 224 43.22 38.21 1.61
N ALA A 225 44.29 38.22 0.80
CA ALA A 225 45.02 37.01 0.41
C ALA A 225 45.40 36.19 1.65
N VAL A 226 45.20 34.88 1.59
CA VAL A 226 45.67 33.94 2.61
C VAL A 226 46.84 33.19 1.98
N PRO A 227 48.10 33.53 2.32
CA PRO A 227 49.26 32.85 1.76
C PRO A 227 49.19 31.36 2.05
N ASP A 228 49.50 30.55 1.03
CA ASP A 228 49.66 29.12 1.19
C ASP A 228 50.73 28.83 2.26
N LYS A 229 50.36 28.11 3.32
CA LYS A 229 51.25 27.74 4.42
C LYS A 229 51.89 26.36 4.22
N SER A 230 51.52 25.64 3.16
CA SER A 230 52.08 24.35 2.79
C SER A 230 53.31 24.53 1.89
N LEU A 231 54.45 24.77 2.53
CA LEU A 231 55.73 24.36 1.96
C LEU A 231 56.13 23.07 2.67
N ALA A 232 55.58 21.96 2.20
CA ALA A 232 56.14 20.63 2.47
C ALA A 232 56.74 20.14 1.15
N ASP A 233 58.08 20.17 1.10
CA ASP A 233 59.02 19.65 0.11
C ASP A 233 58.44 19.00 -1.17
N GLY A 234 58.56 19.72 -2.29
CA GLY A 234 58.88 19.11 -3.58
C GLY A 234 57.81 18.97 -4.68
N GLU A 235 56.60 19.53 -4.58
CA GLU A 235 55.53 19.11 -5.52
C GLU A 235 54.67 20.20 -6.21
N GLU A 236 54.97 21.50 -6.27
CA GLU A 236 54.30 22.45 -7.23
C GLU A 236 55.27 23.53 -7.74
N ASP A 237 56.32 23.14 -8.47
CA ASP A 237 57.35 24.10 -8.91
C ASP A 237 57.04 24.70 -10.29
N PHE A 238 56.21 25.75 -10.28
CA PHE A 238 55.97 26.62 -11.42
C PHE A 238 56.67 27.98 -11.29
N SER A 239 57.68 28.11 -10.41
CA SER A 239 58.29 29.39 -10.02
C SER A 239 58.94 30.16 -11.19
N GLU A 240 59.55 29.45 -12.14
CA GLU A 240 60.12 30.02 -13.36
C GLU A 240 59.02 30.61 -14.26
N LEU A 241 57.96 29.84 -14.54
CA LEU A 241 56.81 30.31 -15.32
C LEU A 241 56.09 31.47 -14.64
N GLU A 242 55.94 31.40 -13.32
CA GLU A 242 55.44 32.48 -12.48
C GLU A 242 56.22 33.78 -12.69
N THR A 243 57.55 33.70 -12.66
CA THR A 243 58.45 34.84 -12.89
C THR A 243 58.28 35.40 -14.31
N ILE A 244 58.18 34.52 -15.31
CA ILE A 244 57.99 34.92 -16.72
C ILE A 244 56.67 35.69 -16.89
N ILE A 245 55.56 35.17 -16.38
CA ILE A 245 54.25 35.83 -16.49
C ILE A 245 54.25 37.17 -15.74
N LYS A 246 54.82 37.21 -14.52
CA LYS A 246 54.94 38.43 -13.71
C LYS A 246 55.84 39.49 -14.33
N SER A 247 56.86 39.10 -15.11
CA SER A 247 57.74 40.04 -15.81
C SER A 247 57.01 40.88 -16.89
N LYS A 248 55.84 40.42 -17.35
CA LYS A 248 55.06 41.03 -18.43
C LYS A 248 55.83 41.20 -19.74
N MET A 249 56.90 40.44 -19.95
CA MET A 249 57.74 40.52 -21.15
C MET A 249 56.92 40.35 -22.45
N ALA A 250 55.89 39.51 -22.43
CA ALA A 250 55.01 39.28 -23.58
C ALA A 250 54.10 40.48 -23.93
N LEU A 251 53.97 41.46 -23.03
CA LEU A 251 53.17 42.67 -23.28
C LEU A 251 53.97 43.78 -24.00
N SER A 252 55.28 43.59 -24.18
CA SER A 252 56.14 44.45 -24.99
C SER A 252 55.66 44.53 -26.45
N GLU A 253 55.75 45.71 -27.07
CA GLU A 253 55.50 45.88 -28.51
C GLU A 253 56.43 45.03 -29.39
N LYS A 254 57.59 44.61 -28.87
CA LYS A 254 58.54 43.74 -29.58
C LYS A 254 58.12 42.27 -29.59
N TYR A 255 57.14 41.87 -28.76
CA TYR A 255 56.68 40.49 -28.69
C TYR A 255 55.71 40.19 -29.85
N LYS A 256 56.07 39.21 -30.69
CA LYS A 256 55.27 38.83 -31.87
C LYS A 256 54.16 37.87 -31.45
N ALA A 257 52.93 38.40 -31.36
CA ALA A 257 51.74 37.59 -31.12
C ALA A 257 51.41 36.73 -32.35
N LYS A 258 51.05 35.47 -32.14
CA LYS A 258 50.58 34.54 -33.18
C LYS A 258 49.14 34.78 -33.60
N SER A 259 48.33 35.38 -32.73
CA SER A 259 46.92 35.71 -33.00
C SER A 259 46.75 37.21 -33.16
N ASP A 260 45.83 37.59 -34.05
CA ASP A 260 45.48 39.00 -34.29
C ASP A 260 44.56 39.59 -33.19
N LEU A 261 44.23 38.85 -32.13
CA LEU A 261 43.40 39.34 -31.02
C LEU A 261 44.21 40.21 -30.05
N GLU A 262 43.74 41.42 -29.76
CA GLU A 262 44.45 42.43 -28.95
C GLU A 262 44.25 42.27 -27.42
N TYR A 263 44.22 41.03 -26.92
CA TYR A 263 44.12 40.77 -25.48
C TYR A 263 45.51 40.55 -24.86
N ALA A 264 45.77 41.15 -23.70
CA ALA A 264 47.00 40.88 -22.94
C ALA A 264 47.09 39.40 -22.54
N LEU A 265 45.93 38.80 -22.23
CA LEU A 265 45.78 37.38 -21.95
C LEU A 265 46.27 36.50 -23.08
N VAL A 266 46.01 36.86 -24.35
CA VAL A 266 46.42 36.07 -25.50
C VAL A 266 47.95 36.01 -25.62
N LYS A 267 48.64 37.15 -25.48
CA LYS A 267 50.10 37.22 -25.49
C LYS A 267 50.73 36.46 -24.32
N GLN A 268 50.10 36.53 -23.15
CA GLN A 268 50.57 35.86 -21.94
C GLN A 268 50.33 34.35 -21.97
N ILE A 269 49.23 33.88 -22.57
CA ILE A 269 49.02 32.46 -22.86
C ILE A 269 50.06 31.96 -23.87
N GLN A 270 50.39 32.76 -24.89
CA GLN A 270 51.41 32.36 -25.87
C GLN A 270 52.77 32.12 -25.21
N VAL A 271 53.27 33.07 -24.41
CA VAL A 271 54.57 32.89 -23.72
C VAL A 271 54.50 31.77 -22.69
N PHE A 272 53.37 31.59 -22.01
CA PHE A 272 53.13 30.47 -21.11
C PHE A 272 53.32 29.14 -21.83
N LEU A 273 52.70 28.96 -23.01
CA LEU A 273 52.82 27.74 -23.79
C LEU A 273 54.23 27.54 -24.37
N GLU A 274 54.86 28.61 -24.89
CA GLU A 274 56.23 28.60 -25.42
C GLU A 274 57.27 28.19 -24.37
N LYS A 275 57.05 28.57 -23.11
CA LYS A 275 57.99 28.34 -22.00
C LYS A 275 57.59 27.19 -21.10
N SER A 276 56.42 26.60 -21.29
CA SER A 276 55.95 25.47 -20.50
C SER A 276 56.79 24.22 -20.76
N ALA A 277 57.69 23.89 -19.83
CA ALA A 277 58.37 22.61 -19.78
C ALA A 277 57.67 21.69 -18.77
N VAL A 278 57.38 20.44 -19.15
CA VAL A 278 56.83 19.45 -18.23
C VAL A 278 57.94 19.00 -17.28
N ASN A 279 57.90 19.44 -16.03
CA ASN A 279 58.77 18.91 -14.98
C ASN A 279 58.29 17.50 -14.59
N LYS A 280 58.95 16.44 -15.11
CA LYS A 280 58.58 15.05 -14.83
C LYS A 280 58.81 14.62 -13.38
N GLY A 281 59.52 15.41 -12.57
CA GLY A 281 59.72 15.16 -11.14
C GLY A 281 58.60 15.72 -10.24
N ASP A 282 57.80 16.64 -10.76
CA ASP A 282 56.69 17.26 -10.04
C ASP A 282 55.46 16.32 -10.06
N LYS A 283 54.97 15.94 -8.87
CA LYS A 283 53.85 15.03 -8.70
C LYS A 283 52.54 15.73 -8.30
N SER A 284 52.48 17.07 -8.29
CA SER A 284 51.23 17.76 -8.01
C SER A 284 50.12 17.34 -8.94
N PHE A 285 48.90 17.57 -8.46
CA PHE A 285 47.72 17.59 -9.31
C PHE A 285 47.93 18.46 -10.57
N PHE A 286 48.45 19.69 -10.46
CA PHE A 286 48.62 20.58 -11.61
C PHE A 286 49.63 20.05 -12.63
N ALA A 287 50.78 19.54 -12.18
CA ALA A 287 51.79 18.96 -13.05
C ALA A 287 51.33 17.64 -13.70
N ARG A 288 50.52 16.84 -12.99
CA ARG A 288 49.98 15.57 -13.50
C ARG A 288 48.79 15.74 -14.44
N VAL A 289 47.90 16.70 -14.14
CA VAL A 289 46.60 16.83 -14.80
C VAL A 289 46.57 17.94 -15.86
N TYR A 290 47.09 19.13 -15.56
CA TYR A 290 46.97 20.28 -16.46
C TYR A 290 48.20 20.51 -17.34
N ALA A 291 49.42 20.47 -16.79
CA ALA A 291 50.64 20.79 -17.54
C ALA A 291 50.83 19.95 -18.82
N PRO A 292 50.54 18.63 -18.85
CA PRO A 292 50.70 17.82 -20.05
C PRO A 292 49.75 18.26 -21.18
N PHE A 293 48.51 18.66 -20.85
CA PHE A 293 47.54 19.15 -21.84
C PHE A 293 48.07 20.36 -22.59
N TYR A 294 48.60 21.34 -21.88
CA TYR A 294 49.15 22.56 -22.49
C TYR A 294 50.39 22.28 -23.34
N SER A 295 51.27 21.37 -22.89
CA SER A 295 52.43 20.94 -23.67
C SER A 295 52.01 20.27 -24.98
N GLU A 296 51.01 19.39 -24.95
CA GLU A 296 50.53 18.69 -26.15
C GLU A 296 49.73 19.62 -27.08
N LEU A 297 48.93 20.53 -26.52
CA LEU A 297 48.20 21.56 -27.25
C LEU A 297 49.15 22.38 -28.12
N TYR A 298 50.27 22.83 -27.54
CA TYR A 298 51.26 23.63 -28.25
C TYR A 298 52.00 22.82 -29.33
N LYS A 299 52.36 21.56 -29.06
CA LYS A 299 53.01 20.66 -30.04
C LYS A 299 52.12 20.37 -31.25
N LYS A 300 50.80 20.31 -31.06
CA LYS A 300 49.82 20.06 -32.13
C LYS A 300 49.40 21.32 -32.90
N ASP A 301 50.02 22.46 -32.60
CA ASP A 301 49.70 23.76 -33.21
C ASP A 301 48.22 24.18 -33.00
N PHE A 302 47.61 23.77 -31.88
CA PHE A 302 46.23 24.14 -31.52
C PHE A 302 46.12 25.48 -30.79
N PHE A 303 47.15 26.33 -30.87
CA PHE A 303 47.17 27.62 -30.17
C PHE A 303 45.97 28.51 -30.54
N GLU A 304 45.77 28.81 -31.83
CA GLU A 304 44.66 29.67 -32.24
C GLU A 304 43.29 29.03 -31.95
N PRO A 305 42.99 27.77 -32.34
CA PRO A 305 41.72 27.12 -31.97
C PRO A 305 41.39 27.18 -30.48
N PHE A 306 42.40 27.02 -29.61
CA PHE A 306 42.25 27.15 -28.16
C PHE A 306 41.87 28.57 -27.73
N ILE A 307 42.62 29.58 -28.19
CA ILE A 307 42.35 30.98 -27.86
C ILE A 307 40.93 31.39 -28.29
N TYR A 308 40.53 31.05 -29.52
CA TYR A 308 39.20 31.36 -30.03
C TYR A 308 38.10 30.56 -29.32
N ASN A 309 38.40 29.36 -28.79
CA ASN A 309 37.46 28.59 -27.98
C ASN A 309 37.18 29.26 -26.63
N ILE A 310 38.22 29.57 -25.84
CA ILE A 310 38.04 30.15 -24.50
C ILE A 310 37.49 31.58 -24.52
N LEU A 311 37.62 32.30 -25.64
CA LEU A 311 37.06 33.64 -25.85
C LEU A 311 35.73 33.64 -26.62
N SER A 312 35.19 32.49 -27.02
CA SER A 312 33.99 32.40 -27.86
C SER A 312 32.71 32.99 -27.24
N GLY A 313 32.68 33.20 -25.92
CA GLY A 313 31.58 33.88 -25.24
C GLY A 313 31.73 35.39 -25.11
N MET A 314 32.80 36.01 -25.64
CA MET A 314 33.05 37.45 -25.46
C MET A 314 32.23 38.35 -26.39
N GLU A 315 31.43 37.78 -27.32
CA GLU A 315 30.58 38.53 -28.27
C GLU A 315 31.39 39.53 -29.13
N VAL A 316 32.58 39.12 -29.56
CA VAL A 316 33.46 39.92 -30.42
C VAL A 316 33.38 39.40 -31.86
N GLU A 317 32.94 40.27 -32.79
CA GLU A 317 32.74 39.92 -34.21
C GLU A 317 33.95 39.23 -34.87
N LYS A 318 35.17 39.63 -34.49
CA LYS A 318 36.41 39.04 -34.99
C LYS A 318 36.56 37.56 -34.59
N ILE A 319 36.08 37.17 -33.42
CA ILE A 319 36.10 35.80 -32.93
C ILE A 319 35.11 34.95 -33.73
N ASP A 320 33.88 35.44 -33.90
CA ASP A 320 32.84 34.72 -34.66
C ASP A 320 33.24 34.51 -36.13
N LYS A 321 33.81 35.53 -36.77
CA LYS A 321 34.32 35.42 -38.15
C LYS A 321 35.47 34.42 -38.27
N TRP A 322 36.37 34.38 -37.28
CA TRP A 322 37.46 33.41 -37.31
C TRP A 322 36.94 31.98 -37.13
N VAL A 323 36.04 31.74 -36.16
CA VAL A 323 35.43 30.43 -35.91
C VAL A 323 34.67 29.94 -37.15
N ALA A 324 33.93 30.81 -37.84
CA ALA A 324 33.23 30.46 -39.06
C ALA A 324 34.18 30.10 -40.22
N ARG A 325 35.32 30.79 -40.35
CA ARG A 325 36.32 30.51 -41.41
C ARG A 325 37.18 29.28 -41.13
N HIS A 326 37.39 28.95 -39.86
CA HIS A 326 38.24 27.84 -39.41
C HIS A 326 37.43 26.76 -38.68
N ASP A 327 36.16 26.57 -39.04
CA ASP A 327 35.23 25.65 -38.38
C ASP A 327 35.80 24.22 -38.25
N GLY A 328 36.51 23.76 -39.28
CA GLY A 328 37.18 22.45 -39.26
C GLY A 328 38.23 22.34 -38.15
N ASP A 329 39.12 23.30 -38.02
CA ASP A 329 40.21 23.27 -37.02
C ASP A 329 39.69 23.60 -35.61
N TYR A 330 38.67 24.46 -35.51
CA TYR A 330 37.94 24.73 -34.27
C TYR A 330 37.26 23.46 -33.73
N LYS A 331 36.56 22.71 -34.59
CA LYS A 331 35.93 21.43 -34.22
C LYS A 331 36.96 20.36 -33.88
N LYS A 332 38.05 20.25 -34.65
CA LYS A 332 39.15 19.31 -34.35
C LYS A 332 39.74 19.57 -32.97
N PHE A 333 39.99 20.84 -32.61
CA PHE A 333 40.45 21.20 -31.28
C PHE A 333 39.43 20.82 -30.21
N ALA A 334 38.15 21.16 -30.39
CA ALA A 334 37.13 20.86 -29.39
C ALA A 334 37.02 19.35 -29.10
N VAL A 335 37.01 18.53 -30.15
CA VAL A 335 37.02 17.06 -30.03
C VAL A 335 38.30 16.58 -29.36
N TRP A 336 39.47 17.04 -29.83
CA TRP A 336 40.76 16.66 -29.26
C TRP A 336 40.89 17.03 -27.79
N ALA A 337 40.43 18.22 -27.40
CA ALA A 337 40.54 18.70 -26.02
C ALA A 337 39.69 17.83 -25.09
N VAL A 338 38.44 17.54 -25.46
CA VAL A 338 37.55 16.64 -24.71
C VAL A 338 38.13 15.23 -24.61
N ASP A 339 38.67 14.70 -25.71
CA ASP A 339 39.32 13.38 -25.75
C ASP A 339 40.60 13.35 -24.90
N TYR A 340 41.41 14.40 -24.94
CA TYR A 340 42.65 14.47 -24.15
C TYR A 340 42.34 14.50 -22.65
N ILE A 341 41.37 15.34 -22.26
CA ILE A 341 40.86 15.42 -20.88
C ILE A 341 40.39 14.04 -20.41
N GLY A 342 39.59 13.37 -21.25
CA GLY A 342 39.06 12.03 -20.99
C GLY A 342 40.08 10.91 -21.02
N ASN A 343 41.23 11.07 -21.69
CA ASN A 343 42.27 10.03 -21.77
C ASN A 343 43.43 10.25 -20.80
N THR A 344 43.65 11.47 -20.32
CA THR A 344 44.79 11.79 -19.44
C THR A 344 44.39 11.76 -17.98
N ILE A 345 43.18 12.25 -17.66
CA ILE A 345 42.68 12.33 -16.28
C ILE A 345 41.94 11.05 -15.89
N ALA A 346 41.50 10.24 -16.87
CA ALA A 346 40.82 8.98 -16.63
C ALA A 346 41.70 7.89 -16.02
N TYR A 347 43.03 8.04 -15.92
CA TYR A 347 43.86 6.99 -15.34
C TYR A 347 44.37 7.35 -13.94
N THR A 348 44.28 6.40 -13.02
CA THR A 348 44.95 6.44 -11.72
C THR A 348 45.82 5.19 -11.52
N GLU A 349 46.86 5.32 -10.70
CA GLU A 349 47.54 4.16 -10.14
C GLU A 349 46.85 3.81 -8.82
N GLU A 350 46.28 2.61 -8.73
CA GLU A 350 45.71 2.10 -7.49
C GLU A 350 46.50 0.88 -7.01
N ASP A 351 46.68 0.76 -5.70
CA ASP A 351 47.23 -0.43 -5.07
C ASP A 351 46.09 -1.44 -4.86
N MET A 352 46.16 -2.57 -5.56
CA MET A 352 45.27 -3.70 -5.32
C MET A 352 46.10 -4.94 -4.95
N GLY A 353 46.19 -5.21 -3.64
CA GLY A 353 46.88 -6.39 -3.12
C GLY A 353 48.41 -6.29 -3.13
N GLY A 354 48.97 -5.08 -3.01
CA GLY A 354 50.41 -4.81 -3.04
C GLY A 354 50.99 -4.62 -4.45
N GLN A 355 50.14 -4.65 -5.48
CA GLN A 355 50.51 -4.33 -6.86
C GLN A 355 49.84 -3.04 -7.30
N LYS A 356 50.65 -2.10 -7.79
CA LYS A 356 50.16 -0.91 -8.47
C LYS A 356 49.63 -1.29 -9.84
N ILE A 357 48.34 -1.08 -10.04
CA ILE A 357 47.67 -1.31 -11.32
C ILE A 357 47.12 0.00 -11.87
N LYS A 358 47.19 0.12 -13.20
CA LYS A 358 46.71 1.30 -13.92
C LYS A 358 45.22 1.15 -14.18
N VAL A 359 44.42 1.81 -13.36
CA VAL A 359 42.95 1.82 -13.44
C VAL A 359 42.52 2.94 -14.38
N ARG A 360 41.64 2.63 -15.34
CA ARG A 360 40.96 3.61 -16.17
C ARG A 360 39.58 3.92 -15.60
N HIS A 361 39.11 5.13 -15.80
CA HIS A 361 37.80 5.65 -15.41
C HIS A 361 37.01 6.01 -16.67
N TRP A 362 35.76 5.55 -16.74
CA TRP A 362 34.86 5.81 -17.85
C TRP A 362 33.77 6.78 -17.45
N TYR A 363 33.48 7.73 -18.33
CA TYR A 363 32.49 8.77 -18.09
C TYR A 363 31.40 8.73 -19.15
N GLU A 364 30.14 8.89 -18.73
CA GLU A 364 28.97 9.07 -19.59
C GLU A 364 28.23 10.33 -19.14
N ASN A 365 27.95 11.26 -20.05
CA ASN A 365 27.32 12.56 -19.74
C ASN A 365 27.98 13.27 -18.54
N SER A 366 29.32 13.31 -18.54
CA SER A 366 30.13 13.90 -17.46
C SER A 366 29.90 13.26 -16.09
N LYS A 367 29.67 11.93 -16.01
CA LYS A 367 29.55 11.19 -14.75
C LYS A 367 30.30 9.87 -14.83
N LEU A 368 31.02 9.51 -13.76
CA LEU A 368 31.75 8.23 -13.70
C LEU A 368 30.77 7.05 -13.73
N THR A 369 30.92 6.15 -14.71
CA THR A 369 30.07 4.96 -14.89
C THR A 369 30.82 3.65 -14.76
N ALA A 370 32.15 3.63 -14.90
CA ALA A 370 32.95 2.43 -14.66
C ALA A 370 34.41 2.75 -14.30
N GLU A 371 35.06 1.83 -13.61
CA GLU A 371 36.51 1.82 -13.39
C GLU A 371 37.07 0.39 -13.41
N GLY A 372 38.26 0.22 -13.99
CA GLY A 372 38.94 -1.07 -14.10
C GLY A 372 40.15 -1.03 -15.03
N ASN A 373 40.84 -2.17 -15.17
CA ASN A 373 42.04 -2.25 -16.03
C ASN A 373 41.69 -2.75 -17.44
N GLU A 374 42.43 -2.27 -18.43
CA GLU A 374 42.41 -2.79 -19.80
C GLU A 374 43.81 -3.23 -20.23
N ASP A 375 43.90 -4.27 -21.07
CA ASP A 375 45.16 -4.70 -21.67
C ASP A 375 45.58 -3.79 -22.85
N ALA A 376 46.73 -4.08 -23.46
CA ALA A 376 47.24 -3.31 -24.61
C ALA A 376 46.29 -3.32 -25.83
N ALA A 377 45.39 -4.29 -25.92
CA ALA A 377 44.36 -4.40 -26.96
C ALA A 377 43.01 -3.78 -26.53
N LYS A 378 42.98 -3.04 -25.42
CA LYS A 378 41.79 -2.43 -24.80
C LYS A 378 40.74 -3.44 -24.34
N LYS A 379 41.13 -4.69 -24.08
CA LYS A 379 40.24 -5.69 -23.48
C LYS A 379 40.20 -5.50 -21.98
N LEU A 380 39.01 -5.62 -21.39
CA LEU A 380 38.82 -5.49 -19.95
C LEU A 380 39.50 -6.65 -19.23
N THR A 381 40.33 -6.38 -18.23
CA THR A 381 41.03 -7.43 -17.47
C THR A 381 41.04 -7.12 -15.98
N GLY A 382 41.06 -8.16 -15.15
CA GLY A 382 41.14 -8.04 -13.70
C GLY A 382 39.86 -7.47 -13.07
N PRO A 383 39.98 -6.81 -11.90
CA PRO A 383 38.83 -6.29 -11.18
C PRO A 383 38.22 -5.06 -11.84
N TRP A 384 36.89 -5.02 -11.84
CA TRP A 384 36.09 -3.97 -12.44
C TRP A 384 34.94 -3.58 -11.53
N LYS A 385 34.60 -2.28 -11.53
CA LYS A 385 33.45 -1.70 -10.86
C LYS A 385 32.67 -0.82 -11.82
N PHE A 386 31.35 -0.88 -11.74
CA PHE A 386 30.43 -0.07 -12.52
C PHE A 386 29.56 0.73 -11.56
N TYR A 387 29.14 1.91 -11.96
CA TYR A 387 28.42 2.86 -11.13
C TYR A 387 27.14 3.35 -11.81
N TYR A 388 26.13 3.64 -10.99
CA TYR A 388 25.01 4.47 -11.41
C TYR A 388 25.46 5.93 -11.56
N THR A 389 24.71 6.73 -12.31
CA THR A 389 24.95 8.18 -12.44
C THR A 389 24.83 8.93 -11.10
N SER A 390 24.25 8.31 -10.08
CA SER A 390 24.22 8.81 -8.70
C SER A 390 25.56 8.66 -7.97
N GLY A 391 26.54 7.94 -8.54
CA GLY A 391 27.84 7.62 -7.92
C GLY A 391 27.82 6.38 -7.02
N GLN A 392 26.72 5.63 -7.01
CA GLN A 392 26.57 4.38 -6.27
C GLN A 392 27.07 3.18 -7.09
N LEU A 393 27.68 2.20 -6.43
CA LEU A 393 28.11 0.95 -7.06
C LEU A 393 26.90 0.21 -7.67
N LYS A 394 26.99 -0.12 -8.95
CA LYS A 394 26.00 -0.86 -9.74
C LYS A 394 26.39 -2.32 -9.91
N SER A 395 27.67 -2.61 -10.13
CA SER A 395 28.17 -3.97 -10.15
C SER A 395 29.69 -4.03 -9.95
N GLU A 396 30.18 -5.15 -9.45
CA GLU A 396 31.61 -5.44 -9.34
C GLU A 396 31.91 -6.90 -9.68
N GLY A 397 33.10 -7.17 -10.23
CA GLY A 397 33.54 -8.52 -10.57
C GLY A 397 34.89 -8.55 -11.28
N LEU A 398 35.23 -9.71 -11.85
CA LEU A 398 36.50 -9.94 -12.52
C LEU A 398 36.29 -10.23 -14.02
N PHE A 399 37.19 -9.71 -14.85
CA PHE A 399 37.40 -10.15 -16.22
C PHE A 399 38.70 -10.96 -16.34
N ASP A 400 38.67 -12.05 -17.10
CA ASP A 400 39.86 -12.83 -17.41
C ASP A 400 40.72 -12.17 -18.51
N LYS A 401 41.80 -12.85 -18.91
CA LYS A 401 42.74 -12.34 -19.93
C LYS A 401 42.14 -12.27 -21.34
N THR A 402 40.99 -12.89 -21.57
CA THR A 402 40.29 -12.88 -22.87
C THR A 402 39.29 -11.74 -22.98
N GLY A 403 38.96 -11.08 -21.86
CA GLY A 403 37.93 -10.05 -21.76
C GLY A 403 36.57 -10.59 -21.29
N GLU A 404 36.51 -11.84 -20.83
CA GLU A 404 35.28 -12.50 -20.41
C GLU A 404 35.08 -12.44 -18.90
N LYS A 405 33.83 -12.37 -18.44
CA LYS A 405 33.49 -12.38 -17.01
C LYS A 405 33.93 -13.70 -16.38
N THR A 406 34.57 -13.62 -15.22
CA THR A 406 35.02 -14.76 -14.42
C THR A 406 34.86 -14.49 -12.92
N GLY A 407 34.83 -15.55 -12.10
CA GLY A 407 34.72 -15.45 -10.64
C GLY A 407 33.38 -14.88 -10.18
N THR A 408 33.31 -14.45 -8.92
CA THR A 408 32.08 -13.92 -8.33
C THR A 408 31.80 -12.50 -8.81
N TRP A 409 30.62 -12.31 -9.40
CA TRP A 409 30.07 -11.00 -9.73
C TRP A 409 28.95 -10.64 -8.76
N LYS A 410 28.88 -9.36 -8.40
CA LYS A 410 27.80 -8.78 -7.61
C LYS A 410 27.17 -7.63 -8.38
N PHE A 411 25.86 -7.54 -8.31
CA PHE A 411 25.04 -6.49 -8.90
C PHE A 411 24.19 -5.86 -7.82
N TYR A 412 23.96 -4.56 -7.89
CA TYR A 412 23.27 -3.78 -6.87
C TYR A 412 22.15 -2.98 -7.50
N TYR A 413 21.07 -2.77 -6.76
CA TYR A 413 20.04 -1.79 -7.09
C TYR A 413 20.57 -0.36 -6.91
N SER A 414 19.86 0.63 -7.45
CA SER A 414 20.15 2.06 -7.22
C SER A 414 19.97 2.47 -5.76
N ASN A 415 19.42 1.62 -4.91
CA ASN A 415 19.38 1.80 -3.46
C ASN A 415 20.54 1.10 -2.72
N GLY A 416 21.44 0.40 -3.41
CA GLY A 416 22.60 -0.26 -2.83
C GLY A 416 22.39 -1.63 -2.22
N ASN A 417 21.14 -2.08 -2.14
CA ASN A 417 20.90 -3.47 -1.84
C ASN A 417 21.41 -4.32 -3.00
N LEU A 418 21.96 -5.49 -2.66
CA LEU A 418 22.35 -6.48 -3.65
C LEU A 418 21.11 -6.84 -4.48
N SER A 419 21.25 -6.87 -5.80
CA SER A 419 20.23 -7.34 -6.73
C SER A 419 20.51 -8.79 -7.14
N ASP A 420 21.79 -9.11 -7.36
CA ASP A 420 22.21 -10.44 -7.74
C ASP A 420 23.67 -10.71 -7.35
N VAL A 421 24.00 -11.97 -7.04
CA VAL A 421 25.37 -12.46 -6.88
C VAL A 421 25.49 -13.87 -7.46
N GLY A 422 26.53 -14.11 -8.26
CA GLY A 422 26.79 -15.42 -8.84
C GLY A 422 28.20 -15.54 -9.38
N ALA A 423 28.69 -16.77 -9.49
CA ALA A 423 29.99 -17.05 -10.09
C ALA A 423 29.88 -17.21 -11.61
N PHE A 424 30.87 -16.71 -12.33
CA PHE A 424 31.02 -16.83 -13.76
C PHE A 424 32.25 -17.68 -14.13
N LYS A 425 32.13 -18.48 -15.18
CA LYS A 425 33.20 -19.24 -15.83
C LYS A 425 32.98 -19.17 -17.34
N ASN A 426 33.98 -18.72 -18.10
CA ASN A 426 33.91 -18.52 -19.56
C ASN A 426 32.66 -17.69 -19.97
N ALA A 427 32.48 -16.53 -19.32
CA ALA A 427 31.34 -15.62 -19.48
C ALA A 427 29.94 -16.19 -19.16
N LYS A 428 29.83 -17.40 -18.60
CA LYS A 428 28.57 -18.06 -18.23
C LYS A 428 28.45 -18.24 -16.73
N TYR A 429 27.22 -18.21 -16.20
CA TYR A 429 26.98 -18.56 -14.78
C TYR A 429 27.37 -20.00 -14.50
N GLU A 430 27.97 -20.23 -13.33
CA GLU A 430 28.42 -21.53 -12.85
C GLU A 430 28.13 -21.64 -11.34
N GLY A 431 27.53 -22.74 -10.89
CA GLY A 431 27.15 -22.95 -9.50
C GLY A 431 25.92 -22.14 -9.09
N GLN A 432 25.85 -21.76 -7.81
CA GLN A 432 24.67 -21.07 -7.26
C GLN A 432 24.74 -19.54 -7.47
N LYS A 433 23.68 -19.01 -8.06
CA LYS A 433 23.34 -17.59 -8.20
C LYS A 433 22.22 -17.24 -7.23
N GLN A 434 22.29 -16.07 -6.58
CA GLN A 434 21.28 -15.58 -5.65
C GLN A 434 20.79 -14.20 -6.08
N GLU A 435 19.50 -14.08 -6.35
CA GLU A 435 18.86 -12.80 -6.66
C GLU A 435 18.07 -12.30 -5.45
N TYR A 436 17.90 -10.99 -5.33
CA TYR A 436 17.23 -10.33 -4.22
C TYR A 436 16.19 -9.34 -4.71
N TYR A 437 15.20 -9.04 -3.87
CA TYR A 437 14.28 -7.92 -4.04
C TYR A 437 14.99 -6.61 -3.72
N GLU A 438 14.42 -5.49 -4.16
CA GLU A 438 14.95 -4.16 -3.86
C GLU A 438 14.94 -3.86 -2.35
N SER A 439 14.09 -4.51 -1.56
CA SER A 439 14.13 -4.50 -0.08
C SER A 439 15.31 -5.24 0.55
N GLY A 440 16.10 -5.97 -0.24
CA GLY A 440 17.18 -6.84 0.21
C GLY A 440 16.74 -8.23 0.65
N ALA A 441 15.44 -8.57 0.58
CA ALA A 441 14.96 -9.94 0.80
C ALA A 441 15.46 -10.87 -0.32
N LEU A 442 15.81 -12.11 0.01
CA LEU A 442 16.18 -13.12 -0.99
C LEU A 442 14.98 -13.40 -1.91
N LYS A 443 15.20 -13.37 -3.22
CA LYS A 443 14.18 -13.56 -4.26
C LYS A 443 14.29 -14.93 -4.92
N THR A 444 15.49 -15.33 -5.33
CA THR A 444 15.74 -16.66 -5.91
C THR A 444 17.10 -17.22 -5.50
N LYS A 445 17.19 -18.55 -5.46
CA LYS A 445 18.43 -19.32 -5.50
C LYS A 445 18.41 -20.19 -6.74
N LEU A 446 19.28 -19.89 -7.69
CA LEU A 446 19.33 -20.54 -8.98
C LEU A 446 20.63 -21.31 -9.13
N ASN A 447 20.59 -22.59 -9.49
CA ASN A 447 21.77 -23.41 -9.71
C ASN A 447 22.05 -23.53 -11.21
N TYR A 448 23.30 -23.30 -11.61
CA TYR A 448 23.77 -23.31 -12.99
C TYR A 448 24.91 -24.30 -13.20
N LYS A 449 24.94 -24.89 -14.39
CA LYS A 449 26.07 -25.66 -14.92
C LYS A 449 26.25 -25.30 -16.39
N ASP A 450 27.46 -24.88 -16.78
CA ASP A 450 27.78 -24.47 -18.15
C ASP A 450 26.83 -23.37 -18.72
N GLY A 451 26.36 -22.49 -17.85
CA GLY A 451 25.43 -21.40 -18.17
C GLY A 451 23.95 -21.78 -18.26
N LEU A 452 23.60 -23.04 -18.00
CA LEU A 452 22.22 -23.54 -18.05
C LEU A 452 21.74 -23.87 -16.64
N LEU A 453 20.44 -23.66 -16.36
CA LEU A 453 19.86 -24.06 -15.07
C LEU A 453 19.99 -25.58 -14.87
N ASP A 454 20.44 -25.99 -13.70
CA ASP A 454 20.71 -27.40 -13.38
C ASP A 454 20.52 -27.66 -11.87
N GLY A 455 19.75 -28.69 -11.52
CA GLY A 455 19.39 -29.01 -10.13
C GLY A 455 18.16 -28.27 -9.61
N GLU A 456 18.06 -28.17 -8.28
CA GLU A 456 16.93 -27.51 -7.59
C GLU A 456 17.08 -26.00 -7.60
N ASN A 457 16.04 -25.28 -8.02
CA ASN A 457 16.00 -23.82 -8.06
C ASN A 457 14.82 -23.34 -7.20
N ILE A 458 15.04 -22.36 -6.32
CA ILE A 458 14.04 -21.95 -5.32
C ILE A 458 13.71 -20.47 -5.51
N ALA A 459 12.43 -20.14 -5.58
CA ALA A 459 11.91 -18.78 -5.52
C ALA A 459 11.30 -18.51 -4.14
N TYR A 460 11.41 -17.28 -3.65
CA TYR A 460 10.89 -16.84 -2.36
C TYR A 460 9.90 -15.68 -2.55
N TYR A 461 8.93 -15.59 -1.64
CA TYR A 461 8.19 -14.35 -1.42
C TYR A 461 9.09 -13.33 -0.72
N GLU A 462 8.77 -12.04 -0.86
CA GLU A 462 9.51 -10.96 -0.18
C GLU A 462 9.47 -11.10 1.35
N SER A 463 8.49 -11.84 1.90
CA SER A 463 8.43 -12.24 3.32
C SER A 463 9.50 -13.25 3.76
N GLY A 464 10.21 -13.87 2.81
CA GLY A 464 11.22 -14.90 3.04
C GLY A 464 10.70 -16.35 2.95
N ASN A 465 9.40 -16.57 2.83
CA ASN A 465 8.85 -17.91 2.62
C ASN A 465 9.10 -18.40 1.20
N ILE A 466 9.22 -19.72 1.03
CA ILE A 466 9.33 -20.34 -0.29
C ILE A 466 8.06 -20.05 -1.09
N LYS A 467 8.22 -19.55 -2.31
CA LYS A 467 7.18 -19.35 -3.31
C LYS A 467 7.10 -20.53 -4.27
N GLY A 468 8.24 -21.12 -4.63
CA GLY A 468 8.26 -22.30 -5.47
C GLY A 468 9.61 -22.96 -5.57
N ASN A 469 9.61 -24.28 -5.81
CA ASN A 469 10.79 -25.09 -6.09
C ASN A 469 10.66 -25.66 -7.50
N TYR A 470 11.73 -25.59 -8.28
CA TYR A 470 11.78 -25.96 -9.69
C TYR A 470 13.01 -26.81 -9.98
N MET A 471 12.83 -28.02 -10.50
CA MET A 471 13.93 -28.89 -10.89
C MET A 471 14.30 -28.69 -12.37
N TYR A 472 15.59 -28.50 -12.63
CA TYR A 472 16.13 -28.37 -13.99
C TYR A 472 17.25 -29.37 -14.25
N LYS A 473 17.44 -29.72 -15.52
CA LYS A 473 18.60 -30.47 -16.02
C LYS A 473 18.97 -29.90 -17.39
N GLU A 474 20.21 -29.48 -17.56
CA GLU A 474 20.72 -28.92 -18.83
C GLU A 474 19.81 -27.81 -19.40
N GLY A 475 19.31 -26.92 -18.52
CA GLY A 475 18.47 -25.78 -18.88
C GLY A 475 17.01 -26.11 -19.18
N LYS A 476 16.62 -27.39 -19.16
CA LYS A 476 15.23 -27.83 -19.31
C LYS A 476 14.63 -28.19 -17.95
N GLN A 477 13.39 -27.81 -17.71
CA GLN A 477 12.65 -28.23 -16.53
C GLN A 477 12.49 -29.75 -16.54
N ASN A 478 12.96 -30.41 -15.49
CA ASN A 478 13.06 -31.86 -15.43
C ASN A 478 13.01 -32.34 -13.97
N GLY A 479 11.86 -32.85 -13.55
CA GLY A 479 11.55 -33.22 -12.18
C GLY A 479 10.34 -32.45 -11.65
N ALA A 480 10.22 -32.37 -10.32
CA ALA A 480 9.09 -31.73 -9.67
C ALA A 480 9.13 -30.20 -9.76
N GLU A 481 7.96 -29.61 -9.94
CA GLU A 481 7.65 -28.21 -9.65
C GLU A 481 6.65 -28.20 -8.49
N ILE A 482 6.96 -27.43 -7.44
CA ILE A 482 6.05 -27.26 -6.30
C ILE A 482 5.90 -25.77 -6.05
N ILE A 483 4.68 -25.25 -6.16
CA ILE A 483 4.35 -23.85 -5.82
C ILE A 483 3.69 -23.83 -4.45
N TYR A 484 3.99 -22.80 -3.66
CA TYR A 484 3.48 -22.63 -2.30
C TYR A 484 2.68 -21.34 -2.19
N PHE A 485 1.68 -21.32 -1.31
CA PHE A 485 1.04 -20.09 -0.85
C PHE A 485 1.98 -19.28 0.07
N LYS A 486 1.65 -18.01 0.33
CA LYS A 486 2.42 -17.15 1.26
C LYS A 486 2.53 -17.74 2.66
N ASN A 487 1.55 -18.55 3.08
CA ASN A 487 1.54 -19.27 4.36
C ASN A 487 2.42 -20.53 4.39
N GLY A 488 3.09 -20.87 3.28
CA GLY A 488 3.99 -22.02 3.17
C GLY A 488 3.32 -23.37 2.91
N LYS A 489 1.98 -23.44 2.79
CA LYS A 489 1.28 -24.64 2.33
C LYS A 489 1.41 -24.78 0.81
N LYS A 490 1.37 -26.02 0.30
CA LYS A 490 1.40 -26.27 -1.14
C LYS A 490 0.19 -25.62 -1.82
N ASN A 491 0.41 -25.05 -3.00
CA ASN A 491 -0.60 -24.52 -3.91
C ASN A 491 -0.79 -25.46 -5.10
N SER A 492 0.31 -25.87 -5.72
CA SER A 492 0.30 -26.81 -6.85
C SER A 492 1.54 -27.70 -6.87
N GLU A 493 1.42 -28.86 -7.51
CA GLU A 493 2.50 -29.79 -7.79
C GLU A 493 2.36 -30.33 -9.22
N LEU A 494 3.47 -30.29 -9.97
CA LEU A 494 3.60 -30.80 -11.34
C LEU A 494 4.93 -31.54 -11.50
N ASN A 495 5.01 -32.43 -12.48
CA ASN A 495 6.27 -33.07 -12.87
C ASN A 495 6.58 -32.80 -14.34
N PHE A 496 7.87 -32.66 -14.64
CA PHE A 496 8.35 -32.34 -15.97
C PHE A 496 9.41 -33.35 -16.43
N VAL A 497 9.41 -33.64 -17.73
CA VAL A 497 10.50 -34.32 -18.44
C VAL A 497 10.81 -33.47 -19.66
N GLU A 498 12.03 -32.91 -19.73
CA GLU A 498 12.46 -32.03 -20.82
C GLU A 498 11.47 -30.91 -21.19
N ASN A 499 11.01 -30.13 -20.20
CA ASN A 499 9.99 -29.08 -20.30
C ASN A 499 8.55 -29.57 -20.59
N ALA A 500 8.35 -30.85 -20.90
CA ALA A 500 7.01 -31.40 -21.07
C ALA A 500 6.44 -31.79 -19.72
N VAL A 501 5.25 -31.28 -19.39
CA VAL A 501 4.51 -31.67 -18.20
C VAL A 501 4.06 -33.13 -18.35
N VAL A 502 4.30 -33.95 -17.34
CA VAL A 502 3.97 -35.39 -17.30
C VAL A 502 3.31 -35.76 -15.97
N GLY A 503 2.55 -36.86 -15.98
CA GLY A 503 1.93 -37.41 -14.78
C GLY A 503 0.65 -36.68 -14.41
N GLU A 504 0.55 -36.22 -13.17
CA GLU A 504 -0.68 -35.63 -12.61
C GLU A 504 -0.48 -34.16 -12.20
N LEU A 505 -1.49 -33.33 -12.48
CA LEU A 505 -1.68 -32.04 -11.83
C LEU A 505 -2.28 -32.27 -10.44
N LYS A 506 -1.66 -31.71 -9.40
CA LYS A 506 -2.27 -31.63 -8.07
C LYS A 506 -2.42 -30.18 -7.67
N LEU A 507 -3.63 -29.77 -7.29
CA LEU A 507 -3.95 -28.44 -6.79
C LEU A 507 -4.41 -28.52 -5.34
N TYR A 508 -4.16 -27.46 -4.58
CA TYR A 508 -4.47 -27.38 -3.15
C TYR A 508 -5.09 -26.03 -2.80
N TYR A 509 -6.03 -26.06 -1.86
CA TYR A 509 -6.58 -24.86 -1.23
C TYR A 509 -5.54 -24.24 -0.30
N GLU A 510 -5.69 -22.96 0.02
CA GLU A 510 -4.80 -22.28 0.98
C GLU A 510 -4.91 -22.87 2.41
N SER A 511 -5.98 -23.61 2.68
CA SER A 511 -6.14 -24.45 3.87
C SER A 511 -5.15 -25.63 3.92
N GLY A 512 -4.63 -26.06 2.78
CA GLY A 512 -3.80 -27.25 2.57
C GLY A 512 -4.58 -28.48 2.07
N ASN A 513 -5.91 -28.41 1.99
CA ASN A 513 -6.74 -29.50 1.46
C ASN A 513 -6.57 -29.61 -0.07
N PRO A 514 -6.62 -30.82 -0.67
CA PRO A 514 -6.55 -30.97 -2.12
C PRO A 514 -7.78 -30.35 -2.79
N ILE A 515 -7.57 -29.62 -3.88
CA ILE A 515 -8.62 -29.15 -4.80
C ILE A 515 -8.89 -30.23 -5.85
N GLU A 516 -7.83 -30.77 -6.45
CA GLU A 516 -7.92 -31.57 -7.67
C GLU A 516 -6.69 -32.47 -7.79
N SER A 517 -6.90 -33.65 -8.36
CA SER A 517 -5.84 -34.48 -8.96
C SER A 517 -6.27 -34.90 -10.36
N SER A 518 -5.47 -34.61 -11.39
CA SER A 518 -5.83 -34.84 -12.79
C SER A 518 -4.67 -35.39 -13.62
N PRO A 519 -4.88 -36.47 -14.39
CA PRO A 519 -3.90 -36.92 -15.36
C PRO A 519 -3.68 -35.88 -16.46
N LEU A 520 -2.42 -35.71 -16.85
CA LEU A 520 -2.01 -34.80 -17.91
C LEU A 520 -1.39 -35.57 -19.08
N GLU A 521 -1.84 -35.24 -20.28
CA GLU A 521 -1.20 -35.67 -21.53
C GLU A 521 -0.86 -34.43 -22.36
N LYS A 522 0.41 -34.30 -22.76
CA LYS A 522 0.93 -33.13 -23.50
C LYS A 522 0.57 -31.78 -22.84
N GLY A 523 0.63 -31.74 -21.50
CA GLY A 523 0.33 -30.56 -20.70
C GLY A 523 -1.15 -30.18 -20.60
N LYS A 524 -2.07 -30.99 -21.13
CA LYS A 524 -3.51 -30.78 -21.00
C LYS A 524 -4.13 -31.89 -20.16
N ARG A 525 -5.20 -31.55 -19.42
CA ARG A 525 -6.01 -32.57 -18.71
C ARG A 525 -6.50 -33.60 -19.73
N ASN A 526 -6.21 -34.88 -19.49
CA ASN A 526 -6.68 -35.96 -20.33
C ASN A 526 -6.90 -37.22 -19.49
N GLY A 527 -8.17 -37.58 -19.28
CA GLY A 527 -8.57 -38.65 -18.37
C GLY A 527 -9.61 -38.21 -17.34
N LEU A 528 -9.88 -39.09 -16.38
CA LEU A 528 -10.81 -38.83 -15.29
C LEU A 528 -10.21 -37.82 -14.31
N THR A 529 -10.93 -36.74 -14.06
CA THR A 529 -10.56 -35.72 -13.08
C THR A 529 -11.57 -35.73 -11.95
N THR A 530 -11.08 -35.65 -10.70
CA THR A 530 -11.92 -35.46 -9.51
C THR A 530 -11.48 -34.19 -8.79
N GLU A 531 -12.42 -33.29 -8.54
CA GLU A 531 -12.23 -32.16 -7.63
C GLU A 531 -12.85 -32.45 -6.26
N TYR A 532 -12.36 -31.78 -5.23
CA TYR A 532 -12.77 -31.92 -3.83
C TYR A 532 -13.19 -30.58 -3.23
N HIS A 533 -14.06 -30.63 -2.21
CA HIS A 533 -14.40 -29.46 -1.40
C HIS A 533 -13.27 -29.11 -0.43
N ASP A 534 -13.13 -27.83 -0.06
CA ASP A 534 -12.19 -27.38 0.97
C ASP A 534 -12.64 -27.79 2.39
N MET A 535 -12.61 -29.09 2.66
CA MET A 535 -13.00 -29.65 3.94
C MET A 535 -12.25 -30.96 4.23
N PRO A 536 -12.13 -31.36 5.52
CA PRO A 536 -11.52 -32.64 5.87
C PRO A 536 -12.22 -33.84 5.21
N GLY A 537 -11.44 -34.85 4.82
CA GLY A 537 -11.98 -36.13 4.33
C GLY A 537 -12.17 -36.25 2.81
N MET A 538 -11.63 -35.33 2.00
CA MET A 538 -11.62 -35.42 0.53
C MET A 538 -13.00 -35.71 -0.09
N LYS A 539 -14.03 -34.96 0.32
CA LYS A 539 -15.36 -35.11 -0.27
C LYS A 539 -15.37 -34.57 -1.70
N LYS A 540 -15.84 -35.38 -2.65
CA LYS A 540 -15.94 -34.99 -4.07
C LYS A 540 -16.79 -33.74 -4.23
N LYS A 541 -16.32 -32.83 -5.08
CA LYS A 541 -17.00 -31.61 -5.53
C LYS A 541 -17.47 -31.75 -6.97
N SER A 542 -16.63 -32.31 -7.83
CA SER A 542 -16.98 -32.61 -9.22
C SER A 542 -16.13 -33.75 -9.76
N GLU A 543 -16.63 -34.41 -10.81
CA GLU A 543 -15.95 -35.49 -11.50
C GLU A 543 -16.46 -35.57 -12.93
N GLY A 544 -15.53 -35.83 -13.85
CA GLY A 544 -15.83 -36.09 -15.23
C GLY A 544 -14.56 -36.28 -16.05
N MET A 545 -14.76 -36.58 -17.33
CA MET A 545 -13.66 -36.81 -18.25
C MET A 545 -13.18 -35.51 -18.88
N TYR A 546 -11.86 -35.37 -19.00
CA TYR A 546 -11.23 -34.43 -19.90
C TYR A 546 -10.63 -35.16 -21.10
N LYS A 547 -10.68 -34.51 -22.27
CA LYS A 547 -9.95 -34.90 -23.47
C LYS A 547 -9.32 -33.67 -24.08
N ASP A 548 -8.00 -33.69 -24.26
CA ASP A 548 -7.22 -32.54 -24.77
C ASP A 548 -7.52 -31.20 -24.07
N GLY A 549 -7.74 -31.26 -22.74
CA GLY A 549 -8.03 -30.10 -21.89
C GLY A 549 -9.50 -29.64 -21.90
N LEU A 550 -10.37 -30.28 -22.68
CA LEU A 550 -11.80 -29.97 -22.74
C LEU A 550 -12.60 -31.00 -21.94
N GLN A 551 -13.60 -30.55 -21.20
CA GLN A 551 -14.57 -31.43 -20.54
C GLN A 551 -15.31 -32.24 -21.62
N THR A 552 -15.47 -33.55 -21.44
CA THR A 552 -16.21 -34.40 -22.37
C THR A 552 -16.98 -35.46 -21.60
N GLY A 553 -18.04 -35.99 -22.22
CA GLY A 553 -18.84 -37.06 -21.65
C GLY A 553 -19.62 -36.60 -20.42
N ASP A 554 -19.94 -37.56 -19.57
CA ASP A 554 -20.80 -37.34 -18.42
C ASP A 554 -20.03 -36.64 -17.30
N TRP A 555 -20.68 -35.65 -16.70
CA TRP A 555 -20.14 -34.85 -15.62
C TRP A 555 -21.11 -34.81 -14.46
N LYS A 556 -20.57 -34.92 -13.24
CA LYS A 556 -21.32 -34.83 -12.00
C LYS A 556 -20.65 -33.85 -11.06
N THR A 557 -21.45 -33.09 -10.34
CA THR A 557 -21.01 -32.28 -9.20
C THR A 557 -21.79 -32.64 -7.97
N TRP A 558 -21.21 -32.41 -6.79
CA TRP A 558 -21.80 -32.77 -5.51
C TRP A 558 -21.80 -31.59 -4.55
N HIS A 559 -22.85 -31.52 -3.74
CA HIS A 559 -22.90 -30.67 -2.56
C HIS A 559 -21.89 -31.12 -1.50
N LYS A 560 -21.56 -30.27 -0.53
CA LYS A 560 -20.67 -30.62 0.61
C LYS A 560 -21.19 -31.82 1.43
N ASN A 561 -22.49 -32.09 1.37
CA ASN A 561 -23.11 -33.24 2.01
C ASN A 561 -22.99 -34.56 1.23
N GLY A 562 -22.44 -34.53 0.01
CA GLY A 562 -22.22 -35.70 -0.85
C GLY A 562 -23.39 -36.08 -1.76
N LYS A 563 -24.51 -35.33 -1.75
CA LYS A 563 -25.58 -35.51 -2.74
C LYS A 563 -25.23 -34.82 -4.06
N ILE A 564 -25.74 -35.35 -5.17
CA ILE A 564 -25.54 -34.75 -6.50
C ILE A 564 -26.14 -33.34 -6.49
N LYS A 565 -25.36 -32.37 -6.98
CA LYS A 565 -25.75 -30.98 -7.18
C LYS A 565 -26.14 -30.72 -8.63
N GLU A 566 -25.38 -31.27 -9.56
CA GLU A 566 -25.58 -31.07 -10.99
C GLU A 566 -25.07 -32.30 -11.75
N GLU A 567 -25.76 -32.70 -12.82
CA GLU A 567 -25.24 -33.67 -13.77
C GLU A 567 -25.68 -33.33 -15.20
N GLY A 568 -24.86 -33.75 -16.16
CA GLY A 568 -25.13 -33.56 -17.57
C GLY A 568 -23.95 -34.00 -18.42
N LYS A 569 -23.96 -33.59 -19.69
CA LYS A 569 -22.95 -34.02 -20.65
C LYS A 569 -22.27 -32.85 -21.34
N TYR A 570 -20.95 -32.95 -21.50
CA TYR A 570 -20.19 -32.11 -22.42
C TYR A 570 -19.93 -32.85 -23.73
N ASN A 571 -19.98 -32.12 -24.85
CA ASN A 571 -19.60 -32.66 -26.14
C ASN A 571 -18.08 -32.54 -26.38
N ASP A 572 -17.60 -33.04 -27.51
CA ASP A 572 -16.16 -33.07 -27.86
C ASP A 572 -15.53 -31.67 -28.02
N LYS A 573 -16.32 -30.60 -28.02
CA LYS A 573 -15.85 -29.21 -28.05
C LYS A 573 -15.79 -28.58 -26.66
N GLY A 574 -16.04 -29.32 -25.59
CA GLY A 574 -16.07 -28.78 -24.22
C GLY A 574 -17.32 -27.96 -23.92
N LEU A 575 -18.37 -28.08 -24.72
CA LEU A 575 -19.61 -27.31 -24.54
C LEU A 575 -20.67 -28.19 -23.87
N LYS A 576 -21.42 -27.61 -22.92
CA LYS A 576 -22.61 -28.27 -22.36
C LYS A 576 -23.53 -28.66 -23.51
N SER A 577 -24.01 -29.90 -23.52
CA SER A 577 -24.86 -30.46 -24.57
C SER A 577 -25.96 -31.30 -23.95
N GLY A 578 -27.10 -31.40 -24.65
CA GLY A 578 -28.24 -32.16 -24.17
C GLY A 578 -28.84 -31.55 -22.91
N THR A 579 -29.41 -32.40 -22.05
CA THR A 579 -30.10 -31.97 -20.83
C THR A 579 -29.15 -31.99 -19.64
N TRP A 580 -29.10 -30.88 -18.93
CA TRP A 580 -28.46 -30.72 -17.63
C TRP A 580 -29.53 -30.61 -16.55
N LYS A 581 -29.27 -31.21 -15.39
CA LYS A 581 -30.18 -31.17 -14.25
C LYS A 581 -29.41 -30.72 -13.02
N THR A 582 -30.05 -29.92 -12.17
CA THR A 582 -29.52 -29.59 -10.84
C THR A 582 -30.48 -30.02 -9.74
N TRP A 583 -29.91 -30.23 -8.54
CA TRP A 583 -30.65 -30.61 -7.35
C TRP A 583 -30.22 -29.75 -6.16
N SER A 584 -31.15 -29.52 -5.24
CA SER A 584 -30.90 -28.90 -3.95
C SER A 584 -30.04 -29.79 -3.06
N GLU A 585 -29.56 -29.26 -1.94
CA GLU A 585 -28.83 -30.04 -0.94
C GLU A 585 -29.69 -31.14 -0.29
N GLU A 586 -31.01 -31.02 -0.35
CA GLU A 586 -31.97 -32.03 0.09
C GLU A 586 -32.16 -33.13 -0.96
N GLY A 587 -31.70 -32.93 -2.21
CA GLY A 587 -31.87 -33.85 -3.33
C GLY A 587 -33.15 -33.62 -4.13
N VAL A 588 -33.78 -32.45 -3.99
CA VAL A 588 -34.96 -32.05 -4.79
C VAL A 588 -34.46 -31.43 -6.09
N GLN A 589 -34.96 -31.86 -7.25
CA GLN A 589 -34.55 -31.28 -8.54
C GLN A 589 -34.96 -29.79 -8.59
N GLU A 590 -34.00 -28.91 -8.81
CA GLU A 590 -34.18 -27.44 -8.82
C GLU A 590 -34.36 -26.91 -10.24
N ASP A 591 -33.65 -27.47 -11.21
CA ASP A 591 -33.76 -27.08 -12.61
C ASP A 591 -33.57 -28.24 -13.61
N GLU A 592 -34.02 -28.00 -14.84
CA GLU A 592 -33.70 -28.81 -16.02
C GLU A 592 -33.45 -27.88 -17.21
N THR A 593 -32.27 -28.00 -17.83
CA THR A 593 -31.79 -27.07 -18.85
C THR A 593 -31.36 -27.80 -20.12
N GLY A 594 -31.90 -27.39 -21.27
CA GLY A 594 -31.51 -27.90 -22.58
C GLY A 594 -30.42 -27.07 -23.27
N TYR A 595 -29.40 -27.73 -23.80
CA TYR A 595 -28.33 -27.12 -24.58
C TYR A 595 -28.22 -27.76 -25.98
N THR A 596 -28.02 -26.91 -26.99
CA THR A 596 -27.65 -27.35 -28.35
C THR A 596 -26.22 -27.89 -28.39
N GLU A 597 -25.85 -28.59 -29.47
CA GLU A 597 -24.45 -28.97 -29.75
C GLU A 597 -23.49 -27.78 -29.86
N SER A 598 -24.01 -26.57 -30.06
CA SER A 598 -23.23 -25.33 -30.04
C SER A 598 -23.08 -24.72 -28.65
N GLY A 599 -23.54 -25.38 -27.59
CA GLY A 599 -23.50 -24.89 -26.21
C GLY A 599 -24.53 -23.81 -25.87
N LYS A 600 -25.42 -23.48 -26.81
CA LYS A 600 -26.46 -22.46 -26.61
C LYS A 600 -27.70 -23.07 -25.96
N LEU A 601 -28.29 -22.34 -25.01
CA LEU A 601 -29.58 -22.68 -24.40
C LEU A 601 -30.65 -22.86 -25.47
N THR A 602 -31.47 -23.90 -25.33
CA THR A 602 -32.58 -24.18 -26.23
C THR A 602 -33.71 -24.90 -25.53
N GLY A 603 -34.92 -24.68 -26.02
CA GLY A 603 -36.11 -25.28 -25.46
C GLY A 603 -36.54 -24.58 -24.17
N VAL A 604 -37.14 -25.35 -23.27
CA VAL A 604 -37.75 -24.83 -22.06
C VAL A 604 -36.78 -25.02 -20.89
N TYR A 605 -36.41 -23.93 -20.24
CA TYR A 605 -35.68 -23.93 -18.97
C TYR A 605 -36.68 -23.79 -17.83
N LYS A 606 -36.76 -24.78 -16.95
CA LYS A 606 -37.72 -24.84 -15.85
C LYS A 606 -37.01 -24.69 -14.51
N MET A 607 -37.59 -23.93 -13.60
CA MET A 607 -37.16 -23.89 -12.20
C MET A 607 -38.28 -24.30 -11.26
N PHE A 608 -37.90 -25.05 -10.23
CA PHE A 608 -38.80 -25.65 -9.25
C PHE A 608 -38.53 -25.10 -7.85
N ASP A 609 -39.57 -24.84 -7.07
CA ASP A 609 -39.50 -24.59 -5.64
C ASP A 609 -40.24 -25.72 -4.90
N LYS A 610 -39.53 -26.43 -4.02
CA LYS A 610 -40.05 -27.61 -3.29
C LYS A 610 -40.76 -28.62 -4.22
N GLY A 611 -40.22 -28.80 -5.43
CA GLY A 611 -40.75 -29.74 -6.44
C GLY A 611 -41.92 -29.22 -7.29
N LYS A 612 -42.37 -27.98 -7.11
CA LYS A 612 -43.38 -27.33 -7.98
C LYS A 612 -42.73 -26.35 -8.94
N GLU A 613 -43.12 -26.41 -10.21
CA GLU A 613 -42.69 -25.43 -11.23
C GLU A 613 -43.14 -24.02 -10.85
N TYR A 614 -42.21 -23.08 -10.72
CA TYR A 614 -42.53 -21.66 -10.48
C TYR A 614 -42.06 -20.75 -11.61
N VAL A 615 -41.15 -21.22 -12.46
CA VAL A 615 -40.67 -20.50 -13.65
C VAL A 615 -40.48 -21.42 -14.84
N ILE A 616 -40.85 -20.92 -16.00
CA ILE A 616 -40.57 -21.46 -17.33
C ILE A 616 -39.95 -20.32 -18.16
N TYR A 617 -38.79 -20.56 -18.74
CA TYR A 617 -38.15 -19.69 -19.71
C TYR A 617 -38.02 -20.41 -21.05
N ASP A 618 -38.47 -19.78 -22.13
CA ASP A 618 -38.38 -20.33 -23.48
C ASP A 618 -37.15 -19.77 -24.19
N TYR A 619 -36.17 -20.61 -24.48
CA TYR A 619 -34.97 -20.24 -25.21
C TYR A 619 -34.95 -20.82 -26.62
N LYS A 620 -34.45 -20.04 -27.59
CA LYS A 620 -34.13 -20.50 -28.94
C LYS A 620 -32.75 -20.02 -29.34
N ASN A 621 -31.81 -20.94 -29.57
CA ASN A 621 -30.43 -20.63 -29.94
C ASN A 621 -29.77 -19.58 -29.01
N GLY A 622 -30.02 -19.68 -27.70
CA GLY A 622 -29.48 -18.78 -26.67
C GLY A 622 -30.31 -17.52 -26.42
N GLU A 623 -31.29 -17.19 -27.24
CA GLU A 623 -32.16 -16.02 -27.04
C GLU A 623 -33.38 -16.38 -26.19
N LEU A 624 -33.69 -15.55 -25.18
CA LEU A 624 -34.93 -15.66 -24.42
C LEU A 624 -36.09 -15.20 -25.30
N THR A 625 -36.97 -16.13 -25.69
CA THR A 625 -38.14 -15.90 -26.55
C THR A 625 -39.44 -15.74 -25.77
N GLY A 626 -39.46 -16.13 -24.50
CA GLY A 626 -40.61 -15.96 -23.64
C GLY A 626 -40.32 -16.42 -22.22
N TYR A 627 -41.20 -16.04 -21.30
CA TYR A 627 -41.15 -16.49 -19.92
C TYR A 627 -42.57 -16.65 -19.37
N LYS A 628 -42.71 -17.52 -18.37
CA LYS A 628 -43.94 -17.74 -17.62
C LYS A 628 -43.61 -18.03 -16.16
N PHE A 629 -44.18 -17.24 -15.26
CA PHE A 629 -44.06 -17.37 -13.81
C PHE A 629 -45.36 -17.91 -13.23
N PHE A 630 -45.23 -18.76 -12.22
CA PHE A 630 -46.33 -19.33 -11.47
C PHE A 630 -46.19 -18.98 -9.99
N ASP A 631 -47.31 -18.81 -9.29
CA ASP A 631 -47.33 -18.77 -7.84
C ASP A 631 -47.22 -20.17 -7.23
N LYS A 632 -47.13 -20.23 -5.89
CA LYS A 632 -47.08 -21.49 -5.10
C LYS A 632 -48.24 -22.46 -5.34
N ASP A 633 -49.35 -21.98 -5.89
CA ASP A 633 -50.56 -22.75 -6.18
C ASP A 633 -50.58 -23.21 -7.66
N GLY A 634 -49.55 -22.86 -8.44
CA GLY A 634 -49.39 -23.22 -9.85
C GLY A 634 -50.16 -22.29 -10.80
N LYS A 635 -50.68 -21.16 -10.32
CA LYS A 635 -51.38 -20.19 -11.16
C LYS A 635 -50.37 -19.23 -11.81
N THR A 636 -50.54 -18.98 -13.09
CA THR A 636 -49.70 -18.02 -13.82
C THR A 636 -49.86 -16.60 -13.28
N ILE A 637 -48.77 -16.00 -12.84
CA ILE A 637 -48.71 -14.62 -12.32
C ILE A 637 -48.08 -13.63 -13.29
N ALA A 638 -47.24 -14.12 -14.21
CA ALA A 638 -46.72 -13.32 -15.31
C ALA A 638 -46.39 -14.23 -16.49
N GLU A 639 -46.66 -13.75 -17.70
CA GLU A 639 -46.27 -14.42 -18.94
C GLU A 639 -45.95 -13.34 -19.97
N ALA A 640 -44.84 -13.49 -20.68
CA ALA A 640 -44.52 -12.64 -21.82
C ALA A 640 -43.85 -13.45 -22.92
N LYS A 641 -44.13 -13.08 -24.17
CA LYS A 641 -43.41 -13.57 -25.35
C LYS A 641 -42.73 -12.39 -26.01
N LYS A 642 -41.48 -12.56 -26.40
CA LYS A 642 -40.65 -11.54 -27.03
C LYS A 642 -41.37 -11.00 -28.27
N SER A 643 -41.61 -9.69 -28.32
CA SER A 643 -42.14 -9.00 -29.50
C SER A 643 -41.31 -7.73 -29.74
N GLY A 644 -40.62 -7.65 -30.88
CA GLY A 644 -39.74 -6.53 -31.19
C GLY A 644 -38.37 -6.57 -30.50
N LYS A 645 -37.59 -5.49 -30.71
CA LYS A 645 -36.21 -5.35 -30.23
C LYS A 645 -36.12 -4.85 -28.79
N THR A 646 -37.16 -4.19 -28.27
CA THR A 646 -37.19 -3.68 -26.90
C THR A 646 -38.39 -4.27 -26.18
N PHE A 647 -38.19 -4.92 -25.03
CA PHE A 647 -39.29 -5.44 -24.23
C PHE A 647 -39.01 -5.30 -22.72
N PRO A 648 -39.97 -4.80 -21.93
CA PRO A 648 -39.86 -4.78 -20.47
C PRO A 648 -40.02 -6.19 -19.91
N TYR A 649 -39.40 -6.46 -18.77
CA TYR A 649 -39.56 -7.71 -18.03
C TYR A 649 -39.74 -7.46 -16.54
N THR A 650 -40.47 -8.36 -15.90
CA THR A 650 -40.56 -8.48 -14.45
C THR A 650 -40.43 -9.95 -14.08
N PHE A 651 -39.41 -10.27 -13.29
CA PHE A 651 -39.17 -11.59 -12.74
C PHE A 651 -39.67 -11.66 -11.31
N TYR A 652 -40.11 -12.84 -10.89
CA TYR A 652 -40.72 -13.09 -9.59
C TYR A 652 -40.01 -14.22 -8.83
N PHE A 653 -40.06 -14.16 -7.50
CA PHE A 653 -39.69 -15.26 -6.61
C PHE A 653 -40.81 -16.32 -6.54
N PRO A 654 -40.54 -17.52 -6.02
CA PRO A 654 -41.56 -18.58 -5.85
C PRO A 654 -42.78 -18.16 -5.03
N ASN A 655 -42.60 -17.23 -4.08
CA ASN A 655 -43.71 -16.68 -3.28
C ASN A 655 -44.53 -15.62 -4.02
N GLY A 656 -44.19 -15.30 -5.28
CA GLY A 656 -44.89 -14.34 -6.13
C GLY A 656 -44.50 -12.86 -5.94
N SER A 657 -43.54 -12.54 -5.08
CA SER A 657 -42.99 -11.18 -5.00
C SER A 657 -42.05 -10.90 -6.19
N LYS A 658 -41.92 -9.62 -6.56
CA LYS A 658 -40.96 -9.19 -7.59
C LYS A 658 -39.56 -9.55 -7.13
N LYS A 659 -38.75 -10.02 -8.07
CA LYS A 659 -37.33 -10.33 -7.93
C LYS A 659 -36.46 -9.34 -8.68
N LYS A 660 -36.86 -9.01 -9.91
CA LYS A 660 -36.10 -8.13 -10.80
C LYS A 660 -37.03 -7.49 -11.82
N GLU A 661 -36.87 -6.22 -12.15
CA GLU A 661 -37.57 -5.61 -13.28
C GLU A 661 -36.66 -4.66 -14.06
N GLY A 662 -36.90 -4.52 -15.35
CA GLY A 662 -36.13 -3.66 -16.24
C GLY A 662 -36.54 -3.81 -17.70
N ILE A 663 -35.66 -3.41 -18.61
CA ILE A 663 -35.88 -3.50 -20.05
C ILE A 663 -34.75 -4.31 -20.70
N PHE A 664 -35.11 -5.14 -21.67
CA PHE A 664 -34.17 -5.66 -22.65
C PHE A 664 -34.27 -4.84 -23.94
N LYS A 665 -33.12 -4.48 -24.52
CA LYS A 665 -32.98 -3.86 -25.84
C LYS A 665 -31.96 -4.68 -26.64
N ASN A 666 -32.38 -5.20 -27.79
CA ASN A 666 -31.62 -6.17 -28.58
C ASN A 666 -31.10 -7.35 -27.74
N ASP A 667 -31.95 -7.90 -26.88
CA ASP A 667 -31.65 -9.02 -25.96
C ASP A 667 -30.63 -8.75 -24.85
N LEU A 668 -30.23 -7.49 -24.69
CA LEU A 668 -29.30 -7.04 -23.66
C LEU A 668 -30.01 -6.13 -22.66
N GLN A 669 -29.62 -6.18 -21.39
CA GLN A 669 -30.20 -5.30 -20.38
C GLN A 669 -29.91 -3.85 -20.73
N ASP A 670 -30.90 -2.97 -20.59
CA ASP A 670 -30.79 -1.57 -20.97
C ASP A 670 -31.62 -0.69 -20.04
N GLY A 671 -31.10 0.47 -19.69
CA GLY A 671 -31.75 1.40 -18.77
C GLY A 671 -31.62 1.01 -17.30
N GLU A 672 -32.54 1.52 -16.48
CA GLU A 672 -32.59 1.24 -15.04
C GLU A 672 -33.17 -0.16 -14.78
N VAL A 673 -32.50 -0.91 -13.92
CA VAL A 673 -32.89 -2.26 -13.50
C VAL A 673 -32.99 -2.27 -11.97
N LYS A 674 -34.13 -2.72 -11.45
CA LYS A 674 -34.40 -2.82 -10.01
C LYS A 674 -34.41 -4.26 -9.56
N TYR A 675 -33.79 -4.52 -8.41
CA TYR A 675 -33.75 -5.82 -7.76
C TYR A 675 -34.45 -5.72 -6.43
N TYR A 676 -35.27 -6.72 -6.17
CA TYR A 676 -36.10 -6.77 -4.98
C TYR A 676 -35.75 -8.01 -4.17
N ASN A 677 -35.88 -7.93 -2.85
CA ASN A 677 -35.92 -9.11 -2.00
C ASN A 677 -37.31 -9.77 -2.03
N GLU A 678 -37.42 -10.92 -1.36
CA GLU A 678 -38.66 -11.70 -1.31
C GLU A 678 -39.83 -10.99 -0.60
N ASN A 679 -39.61 -9.80 -0.02
CA ASN A 679 -40.62 -8.92 0.60
C ASN A 679 -41.05 -7.76 -0.32
N ASN A 680 -40.71 -7.78 -1.61
CA ASN A 680 -40.92 -6.67 -2.55
C ASN A 680 -40.19 -5.36 -2.19
N PHE A 681 -39.22 -5.39 -1.28
CA PHE A 681 -38.40 -4.22 -0.99
C PHE A 681 -37.27 -4.12 -2.03
N ASN A 682 -37.02 -2.92 -2.57
CA ASN A 682 -36.00 -2.67 -3.58
C ASN A 682 -34.61 -2.59 -2.93
N ASP A 683 -33.81 -3.65 -3.07
CA ASP A 683 -32.48 -3.75 -2.47
C ASP A 683 -31.42 -3.02 -3.32
N VAL A 684 -31.55 -3.07 -4.65
CA VAL A 684 -30.53 -2.58 -5.57
C VAL A 684 -31.17 -1.93 -6.80
N THR A 685 -30.64 -0.77 -7.18
CA THR A 685 -30.90 -0.14 -8.47
C THR A 685 -29.59 -0.09 -9.26
N GLU A 686 -29.58 -0.71 -10.43
CA GLU A 686 -28.47 -0.71 -11.39
C GLU A 686 -28.88 0.00 -12.67
N LYS A 687 -27.90 0.42 -13.47
CA LYS A 687 -28.14 0.98 -14.78
C LYS A 687 -27.27 0.27 -15.81
N TYR A 688 -27.88 -0.05 -16.94
CA TYR A 688 -27.26 -0.78 -18.03
C TYR A 688 -27.33 0.01 -19.33
N SER A 689 -26.32 -0.17 -20.17
CA SER A 689 -26.32 0.25 -21.58
C SER A 689 -25.73 -0.89 -22.40
N GLU A 690 -26.49 -1.38 -23.38
CA GLU A 690 -26.06 -2.51 -24.24
C GLU A 690 -25.60 -3.74 -23.44
N GLY A 691 -26.28 -4.04 -22.33
CA GLY A 691 -25.99 -5.19 -21.48
C GLY A 691 -24.80 -5.01 -20.54
N LEU A 692 -24.14 -3.86 -20.56
CA LEU A 692 -23.03 -3.53 -19.67
C LEU A 692 -23.52 -2.59 -18.55
N LEU A 693 -23.07 -2.81 -17.32
CA LEU A 693 -23.30 -1.92 -16.18
C LEU A 693 -22.63 -0.57 -16.46
N GLU A 694 -23.41 0.51 -16.34
CA GLU A 694 -23.01 1.88 -16.66
C GLU A 694 -23.62 2.89 -15.68
N GLY A 695 -22.79 3.78 -15.14
CA GLY A 695 -23.19 4.81 -14.18
C GLY A 695 -23.35 4.30 -12.75
N VAL A 696 -24.12 5.03 -11.95
CA VAL A 696 -24.21 4.80 -10.49
C VAL A 696 -25.17 3.67 -10.16
N THR A 697 -24.64 2.62 -9.55
CA THR A 697 -25.40 1.57 -8.85
C THR A 697 -25.64 1.97 -7.40
N THR A 698 -26.86 1.78 -6.91
CA THR A 698 -27.25 2.10 -5.53
C THR A 698 -27.82 0.87 -4.83
N TYR A 699 -27.28 0.57 -3.65
CA TYR A 699 -27.81 -0.42 -2.72
C TYR A 699 -28.58 0.30 -1.61
N TYR A 700 -29.64 -0.29 -1.07
CA TYR A 700 -30.50 0.33 -0.05
C TYR A 700 -30.51 -0.46 1.27
N HIS A 701 -30.67 0.27 2.38
CA HIS A 701 -31.03 -0.29 3.69
C HIS A 701 -32.53 -0.56 3.74
N GLU A 702 -33.00 -1.42 4.65
CA GLU A 702 -34.39 -1.84 4.79
C GLU A 702 -35.36 -0.67 5.10
N ASN A 703 -34.85 0.49 5.53
CA ASN A 703 -35.61 1.73 5.70
C ASN A 703 -35.74 2.57 4.40
N GLY A 704 -35.16 2.12 3.28
CA GLY A 704 -35.18 2.77 1.97
C GLY A 704 -34.09 3.82 1.75
N LYS A 705 -33.19 4.06 2.72
CA LYS A 705 -32.05 4.98 2.54
C LYS A 705 -30.92 4.29 1.77
N PRO A 706 -30.08 5.02 1.01
CA PRO A 706 -28.90 4.44 0.38
C PRO A 706 -27.95 3.82 1.41
N LYS A 707 -27.56 2.56 1.16
CA LYS A 707 -26.55 1.80 1.88
C LYS A 707 -25.17 1.96 1.25
N SER A 708 -25.09 1.92 -0.07
CA SER A 708 -23.86 2.23 -0.81
C SER A 708 -24.15 2.67 -2.24
N THR A 709 -23.24 3.45 -2.80
CA THR A 709 -23.23 3.84 -4.22
C THR A 709 -21.88 3.54 -4.83
N LEU A 710 -21.88 2.99 -6.04
CA LEU A 710 -20.67 2.71 -6.83
C LEU A 710 -20.93 3.03 -8.30
N GLU A 711 -20.00 3.74 -8.92
CA GLU A 711 -20.04 4.05 -10.35
C GLU A 711 -19.33 2.97 -11.18
N TYR A 712 -19.96 2.60 -12.28
CA TYR A 712 -19.47 1.60 -13.23
C TYR A 712 -19.30 2.20 -14.63
N SER A 713 -18.32 1.69 -15.36
CA SER A 713 -18.17 1.90 -16.79
C SER A 713 -17.78 0.56 -17.43
N GLY A 714 -18.60 0.07 -18.36
CA GLY A 714 -18.37 -1.19 -19.06
C GLY A 714 -18.27 -2.41 -18.15
N ASN A 715 -19.15 -2.54 -17.15
CA ASN A 715 -19.12 -3.54 -16.05
C ASN A 715 -17.97 -3.39 -15.03
N ALA A 716 -16.97 -2.54 -15.27
CA ALA A 716 -15.89 -2.32 -14.31
C ALA A 716 -16.25 -1.20 -13.34
N ALA A 717 -16.01 -1.40 -12.05
CA ALA A 717 -16.12 -0.33 -11.06
C ALA A 717 -15.10 0.77 -11.41
N ASN A 718 -15.57 1.97 -11.73
CA ASN A 718 -14.72 3.03 -12.26
C ASN A 718 -15.29 4.39 -11.87
N GLY A 719 -15.01 4.81 -10.63
CA GLY A 719 -15.50 6.05 -10.08
C GLY A 719 -15.57 6.05 -8.55
N TYR A 720 -16.34 6.99 -8.01
CA TYR A 720 -16.38 7.23 -6.56
C TYR A 720 -17.31 6.24 -5.83
N PHE A 721 -16.79 5.60 -4.81
CA PHE A 721 -17.51 4.71 -3.92
C PHE A 721 -17.89 5.42 -2.62
N LYS A 722 -19.12 5.19 -2.15
CA LYS A 722 -19.59 5.61 -0.82
C LYS A 722 -20.44 4.52 -0.19
N ARG A 723 -20.36 4.41 1.12
CA ARG A 723 -21.17 3.52 1.96
C ARG A 723 -21.61 4.25 3.22
N TRP A 724 -22.82 3.97 3.72
CA TRP A 724 -23.42 4.62 4.88
C TRP A 724 -23.98 3.61 5.88
N TYR A 725 -23.92 3.96 7.15
CA TYR A 725 -24.68 3.32 8.23
C TYR A 725 -26.19 3.50 8.03
N SER A 726 -27.03 2.68 8.68
CA SER A 726 -28.50 2.74 8.51
C SER A 726 -29.11 4.03 9.06
N ASN A 727 -28.41 4.70 9.99
CA ASN A 727 -28.73 6.05 10.47
C ASN A 727 -28.45 7.16 9.42
N GLY A 728 -27.70 6.88 8.34
CA GLY A 728 -27.34 7.81 7.26
C GLY A 728 -25.97 8.48 7.40
N VAL A 729 -25.19 8.16 8.43
CA VAL A 729 -23.79 8.62 8.58
C VAL A 729 -22.90 7.87 7.59
N LEU A 730 -21.95 8.57 6.96
CA LEU A 730 -20.99 7.98 6.03
C LEU A 730 -20.11 6.96 6.77
N GLU A 731 -20.00 5.74 6.25
CA GLU A 731 -19.23 4.62 6.81
C GLU A 731 -17.87 4.51 6.13
N THR A 732 -17.81 4.62 4.80
CA THR A 732 -16.56 4.54 4.01
C THR A 732 -16.70 5.23 2.67
N GLU A 733 -15.62 5.84 2.18
CA GLU A 733 -15.52 6.45 0.84
C GLU A 733 -14.12 6.25 0.21
N GLY A 734 -14.06 6.23 -1.12
CA GLY A 734 -12.82 6.06 -1.89
C GLY A 734 -13.06 5.91 -3.39
N TRP A 735 -12.01 5.61 -4.16
CA TRP A 735 -12.08 5.47 -5.62
C TRP A 735 -11.78 4.06 -6.09
N TYR A 736 -12.56 3.62 -7.07
CA TYR A 736 -12.20 2.52 -7.97
C TYR A 736 -11.73 3.06 -9.31
N LYS A 737 -10.72 2.42 -9.89
CA LYS A 737 -10.29 2.60 -11.27
C LYS A 737 -10.12 1.23 -11.89
N GLU A 738 -10.85 0.97 -12.97
CA GLU A 738 -10.81 -0.32 -13.69
C GLU A 738 -11.04 -1.55 -12.79
N GLY A 739 -11.95 -1.42 -11.81
CA GLY A 739 -12.27 -2.48 -10.85
C GLY A 739 -11.39 -2.51 -9.60
N LEU A 740 -10.32 -1.73 -9.55
CA LEU A 740 -9.32 -1.77 -8.47
C LEU A 740 -9.39 -0.52 -7.58
N MET A 741 -9.28 -0.70 -6.27
CA MET A 741 -9.17 0.37 -5.29
C MET A 741 -7.91 1.20 -5.55
N GLN A 742 -8.07 2.52 -5.61
CA GLN A 742 -6.99 3.45 -5.89
C GLN A 742 -7.01 4.65 -4.94
N GLY A 743 -5.82 5.08 -4.51
CA GLY A 743 -5.64 6.26 -3.69
C GLY A 743 -6.12 6.08 -2.26
N THR A 744 -6.48 7.19 -1.61
CA THR A 744 -6.92 7.20 -0.21
C THR A 744 -8.37 6.74 -0.07
N TRP A 745 -8.59 5.87 0.91
CA TRP A 745 -9.87 5.36 1.36
C TRP A 745 -10.06 5.73 2.83
N ILE A 746 -11.19 6.35 3.15
CA ILE A 746 -11.47 6.82 4.51
C ILE A 746 -12.66 6.04 5.05
N SER A 747 -12.52 5.50 6.26
CA SER A 747 -13.61 4.87 7.01
C SER A 747 -13.94 5.68 8.27
N TYR A 748 -15.17 5.58 8.73
CA TYR A 748 -15.71 6.37 9.84
C TYR A 748 -16.44 5.48 10.85
N PHE A 749 -16.42 5.87 12.12
CA PHE A 749 -17.28 5.33 13.17
C PHE A 749 -18.75 5.75 12.99
N PRO A 750 -19.73 5.08 13.62
CA PRO A 750 -21.13 5.50 13.60
C PRO A 750 -21.40 6.93 14.07
N SER A 751 -20.53 7.49 14.93
CA SER A 751 -20.53 8.91 15.31
C SER A 751 -20.11 9.88 14.21
N GLY A 752 -19.55 9.39 13.10
CA GLY A 752 -19.05 10.18 11.97
C GLY A 752 -17.59 10.62 12.09
N LYS A 753 -16.89 10.22 13.15
CA LYS A 753 -15.44 10.46 13.28
C LYS A 753 -14.66 9.44 12.44
N LYS A 754 -13.51 9.84 11.89
CA LYS A 754 -12.63 8.91 11.15
C LYS A 754 -12.20 7.74 12.03
N SER A 755 -12.22 6.55 11.48
CA SER A 755 -11.68 5.32 12.07
C SER A 755 -10.39 4.87 11.38
N SER A 756 -10.26 5.09 10.07
CA SER A 756 -9.00 4.86 9.35
C SER A 756 -8.87 5.64 8.05
N GLU A 757 -7.62 5.82 7.61
CA GLU A 757 -7.22 6.30 6.31
C GLU A 757 -6.23 5.29 5.71
N LYS A 758 -6.60 4.67 4.59
CA LYS A 758 -5.80 3.66 3.92
C LYS A 758 -5.49 4.09 2.49
N TYR A 759 -4.28 3.87 2.01
CA TYR A 759 -3.87 4.15 0.65
C TYR A 759 -3.70 2.83 -0.13
N TYR A 760 -4.40 2.75 -1.25
CA TYR A 760 -4.39 1.61 -2.15
C TYR A 760 -3.73 1.96 -3.49
N LEU A 761 -2.90 1.06 -3.98
CA LEU A 761 -2.34 1.08 -5.33
C LEU A 761 -2.74 -0.22 -6.01
N ASN A 762 -3.74 -0.15 -6.91
CA ASN A 762 -4.29 -1.32 -7.60
C ASN A 762 -4.66 -2.45 -6.62
N ASP A 763 -5.59 -2.17 -5.68
CA ASP A 763 -6.01 -3.04 -4.55
C ASP A 763 -4.95 -3.35 -3.48
N ASN A 764 -3.68 -3.04 -3.71
CA ASN A 764 -2.62 -3.32 -2.74
C ASN A 764 -2.47 -2.15 -1.77
N ILE A 765 -2.54 -2.42 -0.47
CA ILE A 765 -2.21 -1.44 0.57
C ILE A 765 -0.73 -1.06 0.42
N TYR A 766 -0.45 0.24 0.34
CA TYR A 766 0.88 0.76 0.11
C TYR A 766 1.17 2.01 0.94
N GLY A 767 2.39 2.11 1.48
CA GLY A 767 2.81 3.23 2.29
C GLY A 767 2.23 3.20 3.72
N TRP A 768 2.05 4.37 4.31
CA TRP A 768 1.59 4.56 5.68
C TRP A 768 0.07 4.66 5.77
N GLN A 769 -0.53 3.76 6.55
CA GLN A 769 -1.96 3.72 6.84
C GLN A 769 -2.18 4.33 8.23
N THR A 770 -3.23 5.13 8.42
CA THR A 770 -3.54 5.75 9.73
C THR A 770 -4.80 5.15 10.31
N PHE A 771 -4.76 4.79 11.59
CA PHE A 771 -5.92 4.32 12.34
C PHE A 771 -6.19 5.28 13.49
N TYR A 772 -7.47 5.49 13.81
CA TYR A 772 -7.94 6.47 14.77
C TYR A 772 -8.78 5.80 15.83
N PHE A 773 -8.66 6.32 17.05
CA PHE A 773 -9.62 6.02 18.09
C PHE A 773 -10.97 6.69 17.84
N ALA A 774 -12.02 6.18 18.50
CA ALA A 774 -13.34 6.83 18.57
C ALA A 774 -13.32 8.27 19.12
N SER A 775 -12.25 8.67 19.83
CA SER A 775 -12.05 10.08 20.20
C SER A 775 -11.72 11.00 19.02
N GLY A 776 -11.25 10.45 17.89
CA GLY A 776 -10.72 11.15 16.72
C GLY A 776 -9.20 11.37 16.74
N LYS A 777 -8.52 10.90 17.79
CA LYS A 777 -7.04 10.96 17.89
C LYS A 777 -6.42 9.77 17.17
N LYS A 778 -5.21 9.95 16.61
CA LYS A 778 -4.45 8.84 16.01
C LYS A 778 -4.21 7.76 17.07
N GLU A 779 -4.49 6.52 16.71
CA GLU A 779 -4.18 5.34 17.49
C GLU A 779 -2.83 4.78 17.05
N ARG A 780 -2.70 4.51 15.75
CA ARG A 780 -1.49 3.93 15.17
C ARG A 780 -1.34 4.27 13.71
N GLU A 781 -0.11 4.17 13.23
CA GLU A 781 0.24 4.18 11.81
C GLU A 781 0.92 2.85 11.45
N GLU A 782 0.59 2.27 10.30
CA GLU A 782 1.18 1.02 9.80
C GLU A 782 1.82 1.26 8.43
N GLN A 783 3.08 0.85 8.23
CA GLN A 783 3.76 0.94 6.95
C GLN A 783 3.65 -0.37 6.18
N TYR A 784 3.30 -0.29 4.90
CA TYR A 784 3.27 -1.42 3.98
C TYR A 784 4.20 -1.17 2.79
N LEU A 785 5.01 -2.18 2.45
CA LEU A 785 5.84 -2.22 1.26
C LEU A 785 5.55 -3.53 0.51
N SER A 786 5.15 -3.43 -0.76
CA SER A 786 4.75 -4.60 -1.58
C SER A 786 3.67 -5.48 -0.91
N GLY A 787 2.74 -4.87 -0.17
CA GLY A 787 1.70 -5.58 0.58
C GLY A 787 2.18 -6.28 1.86
N VAL A 788 3.42 -6.06 2.29
CA VAL A 788 3.97 -6.60 3.56
C VAL A 788 4.03 -5.48 4.59
N ASN A 789 3.48 -5.70 5.79
CA ASN A 789 3.60 -4.74 6.89
C ASN A 789 5.04 -4.71 7.42
N THR A 790 5.71 -3.57 7.30
CA THR A 790 7.14 -3.41 7.65
C THR A 790 7.35 -2.64 8.95
N ALA A 791 6.36 -1.85 9.38
CA ALA A 791 6.43 -1.11 10.63
C ALA A 791 5.05 -0.82 11.20
N ILE A 792 5.00 -0.65 12.52
CA ILE A 792 3.82 -0.14 13.24
C ILE A 792 4.29 0.91 14.25
N VAL A 793 3.59 2.04 14.31
CA VAL A 793 3.87 3.15 15.23
C VAL A 793 2.61 3.46 16.02
N TYR A 794 2.68 3.46 17.34
CA TYR A 794 1.54 3.69 18.23
C TYR A 794 1.61 5.07 18.87
N PHE A 795 0.45 5.72 19.03
CA PHE A 795 0.35 7.07 19.57
C PHE A 795 -0.37 7.08 20.92
N ASP A 796 0.14 7.87 21.85
CA ASP A 796 -0.51 8.09 23.15
C ASP A 796 -1.68 9.08 23.07
N SER A 797 -2.28 9.37 24.24
CA SER A 797 -3.39 10.33 24.33
C SER A 797 -3.05 11.78 23.94
N LEU A 798 -1.77 12.14 23.87
CA LEU A 798 -1.28 13.46 23.46
C LEU A 798 -0.94 13.49 21.96
N GLY A 799 -0.99 12.35 21.26
CA GLY A 799 -0.59 12.22 19.86
C GLY A 799 0.93 12.07 19.69
N THR A 800 1.64 11.71 20.75
CA THR A 800 3.10 11.44 20.72
C THR A 800 3.32 9.95 20.49
N VAL A 801 4.40 9.59 19.78
CA VAL A 801 4.79 8.19 19.60
C VAL A 801 5.08 7.57 20.97
N SER A 802 4.34 6.51 21.29
CA SER A 802 4.42 5.77 22.55
C SER A 802 5.21 4.48 22.42
N ASP A 803 5.09 3.80 21.27
CA ASP A 803 5.79 2.55 20.96
C ASP A 803 5.95 2.42 19.44
N SER A 804 6.89 1.60 19.00
CA SER A 804 7.09 1.28 17.58
C SER A 804 7.66 -0.12 17.39
N VAL A 805 7.16 -0.82 16.38
CA VAL A 805 7.59 -2.16 16.01
C VAL A 805 8.15 -2.11 14.59
N LEU A 806 9.36 -2.64 14.41
CA LEU A 806 9.98 -2.82 13.09
C LEU A 806 9.92 -4.29 12.69
N LEU A 807 9.36 -4.57 11.52
CA LEU A 807 9.15 -5.93 11.00
C LEU A 807 10.00 -6.12 9.75
N LYS A 808 11.17 -6.76 9.93
CA LYS A 808 12.08 -7.01 8.82
C LYS A 808 11.44 -8.03 7.87
N TRP A 809 11.03 -7.57 6.70
CA TRP A 809 10.29 -8.35 5.71
C TRP A 809 8.98 -8.94 6.29
N GLY A 810 8.34 -8.21 7.20
CA GLY A 810 7.14 -8.66 7.88
C GLY A 810 7.37 -9.66 9.02
N ASN A 811 8.63 -9.96 9.36
CA ASN A 811 8.97 -10.88 10.45
C ASN A 811 9.46 -10.09 11.67
N GLY A 812 8.97 -10.46 12.85
CA GLY A 812 9.41 -9.87 14.12
C GLY A 812 8.50 -10.22 15.30
N ASP A 813 8.98 -9.93 16.50
CA ASP A 813 8.15 -10.00 17.71
C ASP A 813 7.20 -8.78 17.73
N LEU A 814 5.94 -9.02 18.10
CA LEU A 814 4.94 -8.00 18.34
C LEU A 814 4.79 -7.85 19.84
N VAL A 815 5.60 -6.96 20.42
CA VAL A 815 5.51 -6.59 21.84
C VAL A 815 5.08 -5.14 21.91
N MET A 816 3.99 -4.88 22.64
CA MET A 816 3.49 -3.53 22.88
C MET A 816 3.31 -3.27 24.35
N HIS A 817 3.50 -2.02 24.75
CA HIS A 817 3.33 -1.59 26.13
C HIS A 817 2.08 -0.73 26.32
N PHE A 818 1.56 -0.70 27.55
CA PHE A 818 0.57 0.27 27.96
C PHE A 818 1.13 1.70 27.85
N TYR A 819 0.27 2.67 27.51
CA TYR A 819 0.68 4.07 27.37
C TYR A 819 1.40 4.58 28.61
N ASN A 820 2.56 5.22 28.40
CA ASN A 820 3.41 5.77 29.47
C ASN A 820 3.82 4.74 30.54
N SER A 821 3.84 3.44 30.19
CA SER A 821 4.22 2.34 31.07
C SER A 821 5.20 1.41 30.36
N LYS A 822 6.04 0.70 31.14
CA LYS A 822 6.87 -0.40 30.63
C LYS A 822 6.17 -1.76 30.71
N GLN A 823 4.89 -1.77 31.07
CA GLN A 823 4.12 -2.99 31.18
C GLN A 823 3.57 -3.42 29.83
N ILE A 824 3.75 -4.70 29.51
CA ILE A 824 3.30 -5.29 28.25
C ILE A 824 1.76 -5.34 28.20
N TYR A 825 1.20 -4.84 27.11
CA TYR A 825 -0.21 -4.93 26.74
C TYR A 825 -0.45 -6.06 25.74
N ILE A 826 0.43 -6.23 24.74
CA ILE A 826 0.35 -7.29 23.72
C ILE A 826 1.69 -8.00 23.59
N ASN A 827 1.64 -9.33 23.46
CA ASN A 827 2.78 -10.16 23.14
C ASN A 827 2.39 -11.21 22.09
N GLY A 828 3.05 -11.19 20.94
CA GLY A 828 2.87 -12.16 19.87
C GLY A 828 4.03 -12.12 18.89
N LYS A 829 3.87 -12.77 17.75
CA LYS A 829 4.85 -12.75 16.65
C LYS A 829 4.16 -12.50 15.32
N ARG A 830 4.91 -11.91 14.39
CA ARG A 830 4.52 -11.81 12.99
C ARG A 830 5.48 -12.58 12.11
N LYS A 831 4.91 -13.24 11.10
CA LYS A 831 5.62 -13.93 10.03
C LYS A 831 5.04 -13.49 8.69
N GLY A 832 5.89 -12.93 7.83
CA GLY A 832 5.49 -12.39 6.54
C GLY A 832 4.43 -11.29 6.59
N GLY A 833 4.40 -10.53 7.67
CA GLY A 833 3.46 -9.44 7.91
C GLY A 833 2.22 -9.88 8.70
N GLU A 834 1.97 -11.18 8.83
CA GLU A 834 0.78 -11.73 9.46
C GLU A 834 1.05 -12.28 10.86
N LEU A 835 0.05 -12.28 11.75
CA LEU A 835 0.19 -12.88 13.09
C LEU A 835 0.48 -14.39 12.99
N ASP A 836 1.47 -14.89 13.72
CA ASP A 836 1.86 -16.31 13.66
C ASP A 836 2.32 -16.81 15.04
N GLY A 837 1.74 -17.91 15.49
CA GLY A 837 1.96 -18.50 16.81
C GLY A 837 1.06 -17.92 17.91
N LYS A 838 1.51 -18.10 19.17
CA LYS A 838 0.77 -17.68 20.36
C LYS A 838 0.66 -16.15 20.45
N TYR A 839 -0.52 -15.66 20.77
CA TYR A 839 -0.85 -14.25 20.92
C TYR A 839 -1.55 -14.01 22.25
N MET A 840 -1.02 -13.05 23.01
CA MET A 840 -1.46 -12.73 24.36
C MET A 840 -1.82 -11.25 24.46
N ARG A 841 -2.91 -10.94 25.16
CA ARG A 841 -3.17 -9.60 25.68
C ARG A 841 -3.22 -9.62 27.20
N TYR A 842 -2.79 -8.54 27.83
CA TYR A 842 -2.75 -8.40 29.28
C TYR A 842 -3.56 -7.19 29.73
N PHE A 843 -4.12 -7.28 30.93
CA PHE A 843 -4.66 -6.13 31.65
C PHE A 843 -3.54 -5.25 32.21
N PHE A 844 -3.90 -4.00 32.58
CA PHE A 844 -2.98 -3.03 33.18
C PHE A 844 -2.39 -3.50 34.54
N ASN A 845 -2.91 -4.57 35.14
CA ASN A 845 -2.36 -5.20 36.35
C ASN A 845 -1.47 -6.43 36.06
N GLY A 846 -1.28 -6.78 34.79
CA GLY A 846 -0.39 -7.85 34.32
C GLY A 846 -1.07 -9.21 34.19
N LYS A 847 -2.33 -9.33 34.61
CA LYS A 847 -3.11 -10.56 34.40
C LYS A 847 -3.49 -10.72 32.93
N THR A 848 -3.63 -11.96 32.48
CA THR A 848 -4.08 -12.27 31.12
C THR A 848 -5.48 -11.75 30.85
N GLU A 849 -5.64 -10.97 29.78
CA GLU A 849 -6.93 -10.55 29.21
C GLU A 849 -7.38 -11.52 28.11
N MET A 850 -6.45 -11.94 27.25
CA MET A 850 -6.72 -12.75 26.07
C MET A 850 -5.61 -13.76 25.81
N GLU A 851 -6.01 -14.96 25.38
CA GLU A 851 -5.14 -15.99 24.81
C GLU A 851 -5.72 -16.42 23.46
N ALA A 852 -4.88 -16.39 22.43
CA ALA A 852 -5.21 -16.90 21.11
C ALA A 852 -3.97 -17.49 20.44
N GLU A 853 -4.20 -18.24 19.37
CA GLU A 853 -3.14 -18.75 18.51
C GLU A 853 -3.51 -18.43 17.06
N TYR A 854 -2.48 -18.08 16.28
CA TYR A 854 -2.61 -17.70 14.89
C TYR A 854 -1.68 -18.56 14.03
N SER A 855 -2.09 -18.81 12.80
CA SER A 855 -1.23 -19.34 11.75
C SER A 855 -1.39 -18.46 10.53
N TYR A 856 -0.35 -17.68 10.22
CA TYR A 856 -0.35 -16.70 9.13
C TYR A 856 -1.61 -15.83 9.04
N GLY A 857 -1.96 -15.18 10.15
CA GLY A 857 -3.07 -14.23 10.23
C GLY A 857 -4.42 -14.89 10.55
N TYR A 858 -4.55 -16.18 10.29
CA TYR A 858 -5.77 -16.93 10.61
C TYR A 858 -5.74 -17.42 12.05
N GLN A 859 -6.75 -17.08 12.85
CA GLN A 859 -6.92 -17.68 14.18
C GLN A 859 -7.07 -19.20 14.07
N THR A 860 -6.38 -19.93 14.92
CA THR A 860 -6.40 -21.39 14.96
C THR A 860 -6.27 -21.87 16.40
N GLY A 861 -6.89 -22.99 16.73
CA GLY A 861 -6.82 -23.56 18.07
C GLY A 861 -7.69 -22.82 19.09
N PRO A 862 -7.38 -22.96 20.39
CA PRO A 862 -8.20 -22.44 21.47
C PRO A 862 -8.14 -20.91 21.55
N TYR A 863 -9.28 -20.30 21.87
CA TYR A 863 -9.44 -18.87 22.11
C TYR A 863 -10.06 -18.65 23.50
N LYS A 864 -9.47 -17.76 24.29
CA LYS A 864 -9.95 -17.41 25.62
C LYS A 864 -9.89 -15.90 25.86
N LEU A 865 -10.95 -15.36 26.47
CA LEU A 865 -10.95 -14.04 27.08
C LEU A 865 -11.27 -14.16 28.57
N PHE A 866 -10.72 -13.25 29.36
CA PHE A 866 -10.93 -13.21 30.81
C PHE A 866 -11.55 -11.87 31.23
N TRP A 867 -12.23 -11.89 32.37
CA TRP A 867 -12.57 -10.70 33.12
C TRP A 867 -11.35 -10.22 33.94
N LEU A 868 -11.33 -8.97 34.38
CA LEU A 868 -10.22 -8.41 35.18
C LEU A 868 -9.98 -9.18 36.50
N ASN A 869 -11.03 -9.83 37.02
CA ASN A 869 -10.98 -10.70 38.19
C ASN A 869 -10.33 -12.08 37.90
N GLY A 870 -10.05 -12.42 36.64
CA GLY A 870 -9.43 -13.67 36.20
C GLY A 870 -10.42 -14.79 35.85
N LYS A 871 -11.73 -14.58 36.01
CA LYS A 871 -12.76 -15.55 35.57
C LYS A 871 -12.86 -15.55 34.03
N PRO A 872 -13.22 -16.68 33.40
CA PRO A 872 -13.45 -16.73 31.96
C PRO A 872 -14.58 -15.79 31.56
N ARG A 873 -14.38 -15.07 30.45
CA ARG A 873 -15.39 -14.23 29.78
C ARG A 873 -15.85 -14.88 28.48
N VAL A 874 -14.92 -15.46 27.73
CA VAL A 874 -15.20 -16.16 26.46
C VAL A 874 -14.29 -17.38 26.35
N GLU A 875 -14.79 -18.47 25.80
CA GLU A 875 -14.03 -19.67 25.45
C GLU A 875 -14.59 -20.28 24.16
N GLY A 876 -13.70 -20.72 23.28
CA GLY A 876 -14.06 -21.49 22.09
C GLY A 876 -12.84 -21.88 21.27
N THR A 877 -13.09 -22.38 20.06
CA THR A 877 -12.04 -22.84 19.15
C THR A 877 -12.18 -22.19 17.79
N TYR A 878 -11.05 -21.84 17.18
CA TYR A 878 -10.97 -21.42 15.79
C TYR A 878 -10.27 -22.47 14.95
N LYS A 879 -10.67 -22.56 13.67
CA LYS A 879 -10.05 -23.40 12.66
C LYS A 879 -9.94 -22.60 11.37
N ASN A 880 -8.70 -22.28 10.97
CA ASN A 880 -8.42 -21.47 9.78
C ASN A 880 -9.22 -20.15 9.73
N GLY A 881 -9.30 -19.44 10.86
CA GLY A 881 -10.01 -18.16 10.98
C GLY A 881 -11.51 -18.28 11.28
N ASN A 882 -12.11 -19.47 11.17
CA ASN A 882 -13.52 -19.70 11.42
C ASN A 882 -13.77 -20.24 12.83
N ARG A 883 -14.84 -19.77 13.49
CA ARG A 883 -15.32 -20.38 14.75
C ARG A 883 -15.77 -21.81 14.48
N GLU A 884 -15.41 -22.72 15.38
CA GLU A 884 -15.74 -24.14 15.25
C GLU A 884 -16.21 -24.72 16.58
N GLY A 885 -17.33 -25.43 16.57
CA GLY A 885 -17.92 -26.09 17.72
C GLY A 885 -18.57 -25.14 18.71
N LEU A 886 -18.58 -25.55 19.99
CA LEU A 886 -19.23 -24.82 21.07
C LEU A 886 -18.39 -23.63 21.53
N TYR A 887 -19.03 -22.47 21.54
CA TYR A 887 -18.52 -21.19 21.99
C TYR A 887 -19.33 -20.76 23.21
N LYS A 888 -18.65 -20.41 24.31
CA LYS A 888 -19.30 -20.01 25.55
C LYS A 888 -18.88 -18.61 25.97
N THR A 889 -19.83 -17.86 26.50
CA THR A 889 -19.55 -16.60 27.20
C THR A 889 -20.13 -16.64 28.61
N TRP A 890 -19.52 -15.89 29.53
CA TRP A 890 -19.93 -15.82 30.92
C TRP A 890 -20.03 -14.37 31.38
N TYR A 891 -21.04 -14.11 32.21
CA TYR A 891 -21.11 -12.90 33.02
C TYR A 891 -19.93 -12.81 33.99
N GLU A 892 -19.62 -11.60 34.48
CA GLU A 892 -18.55 -11.40 35.47
C GLU A 892 -18.79 -12.16 36.78
N SER A 893 -20.06 -12.47 37.10
CA SER A 893 -20.45 -13.35 38.20
C SER A 893 -19.91 -14.78 38.04
N GLY A 894 -19.71 -15.24 36.80
CA GLY A 894 -19.38 -16.62 36.43
C GLY A 894 -20.58 -17.45 35.97
N THR A 895 -21.79 -16.88 35.90
CA THR A 895 -22.93 -17.53 35.25
C THR A 895 -22.76 -17.49 33.73
N ILE A 896 -23.16 -18.58 33.04
CA ILE A 896 -23.14 -18.64 31.57
C ILE A 896 -24.09 -17.56 31.03
N GLU A 897 -23.65 -16.85 30.01
CA GLU A 897 -24.42 -15.82 29.30
C GLU A 897 -24.86 -16.36 27.93
N HIS A 898 -23.94 -16.98 27.18
CA HIS A 898 -24.22 -17.54 25.85
C HIS A 898 -23.60 -18.93 25.68
N GLU A 899 -24.31 -19.78 24.94
CA GLU A 899 -23.81 -21.03 24.36
C GLU A 899 -24.16 -21.03 22.88
N TRP A 900 -23.15 -20.83 22.03
CA TRP A 900 -23.30 -20.82 20.59
C TRP A 900 -22.56 -21.98 19.95
N PHE A 901 -23.16 -22.59 18.95
CA PHE A 901 -22.55 -23.68 18.21
C PHE A 901 -22.29 -23.24 16.78
N TYR A 902 -21.04 -23.39 16.34
CA TYR A 902 -20.58 -23.03 15.01
C TYR A 902 -20.11 -24.26 14.25
N ALA A 903 -20.39 -24.29 12.95
CA ALA A 903 -19.80 -25.21 12.00
C ALA A 903 -19.27 -24.42 10.80
N GLU A 904 -17.98 -24.60 10.47
CA GLU A 904 -17.32 -23.88 9.37
C GLU A 904 -17.49 -22.35 9.45
N GLY A 905 -17.53 -21.79 10.67
CA GLY A 905 -17.66 -20.35 10.92
C GLY A 905 -19.10 -19.81 10.90
N THR A 906 -20.10 -20.64 10.58
CA THR A 906 -21.52 -20.26 10.59
C THR A 906 -22.25 -20.85 11.78
N GLU A 907 -23.25 -20.14 12.32
CA GLU A 907 -24.10 -20.65 13.41
C GLU A 907 -24.85 -21.90 12.94
N GLU A 908 -24.77 -22.98 13.71
CA GLU A 908 -25.37 -24.28 13.37
C GLU A 908 -26.01 -24.90 14.61
N GLY A 909 -27.23 -25.41 14.49
CA GLY A 909 -28.00 -25.97 15.58
C GLY A 909 -28.48 -24.92 16.60
N VAL A 910 -28.85 -25.42 17.78
CA VAL A 910 -29.51 -24.62 18.82
C VAL A 910 -28.52 -23.74 19.57
N GLN A 911 -28.75 -22.43 19.46
CA GLN A 911 -28.07 -21.35 20.15
C GLN A 911 -28.87 -20.97 21.42
N LYS A 912 -28.20 -20.78 22.55
CA LYS A 912 -28.84 -20.42 23.83
C LYS A 912 -28.24 -19.17 24.44
N ASN A 913 -29.12 -18.31 24.95
CA ASN A 913 -28.74 -17.16 25.77
C ASN A 913 -29.41 -17.31 27.13
N TYR A 914 -28.73 -16.89 28.19
CA TYR A 914 -29.19 -17.01 29.57
C TYR A 914 -29.20 -15.63 30.24
N HIS A 915 -30.14 -15.42 31.15
CA HIS A 915 -30.20 -14.26 32.02
C HIS A 915 -29.08 -14.30 33.07
N PRO A 916 -28.71 -13.18 33.72
CA PRO A 916 -27.69 -13.16 34.77
C PRO A 916 -27.96 -14.12 35.94
N ASN A 917 -29.23 -14.46 36.19
CA ASN A 917 -29.66 -15.42 37.20
C ASN A 917 -29.54 -16.91 36.76
N GLY A 918 -29.06 -17.18 35.55
CA GLY A 918 -28.85 -18.51 34.98
C GLY A 918 -30.07 -19.15 34.30
N LYS A 919 -31.24 -18.49 34.30
CA LYS A 919 -32.41 -18.97 33.56
C LYS A 919 -32.29 -18.69 32.06
N LEU A 920 -32.86 -19.55 31.22
CA LEU A 920 -32.84 -19.38 29.77
C LEU A 920 -33.57 -18.08 29.38
N ALA A 921 -32.95 -17.28 28.52
CA ALA A 921 -33.47 -16.02 27.99
C ALA A 921 -33.88 -16.14 26.52
N ARG A 922 -33.12 -16.94 25.75
CA ARG A 922 -33.37 -17.18 24.33
C ARG A 922 -32.93 -18.59 23.94
N GLU A 923 -33.73 -19.23 23.09
CA GLU A 923 -33.38 -20.45 22.39
C GLU A 923 -33.69 -20.23 20.90
N ALA A 924 -32.72 -20.47 20.03
CA ALA A 924 -32.87 -20.24 18.60
C ALA A 924 -32.15 -21.33 17.82
N ASP A 925 -32.81 -21.93 16.85
CA ASP A 925 -32.21 -22.91 15.97
C ASP A 925 -31.70 -22.22 14.69
N TYR A 926 -30.49 -22.59 14.27
CA TYR A 926 -29.81 -22.04 13.12
C TYR A 926 -29.34 -23.16 12.22
N LYS A 927 -29.42 -22.94 10.91
CA LYS A 927 -28.89 -23.86 9.91
C LYS A 927 -28.07 -23.03 8.93
N LYS A 928 -26.75 -23.27 8.90
CA LYS A 928 -25.78 -22.54 8.05
C LYS A 928 -25.85 -21.02 8.22
N GLY A 929 -25.92 -20.57 9.46
CA GLY A 929 -25.98 -19.16 9.81
C GLY A 929 -27.33 -18.49 9.61
N LYS A 930 -28.35 -19.22 9.11
CA LYS A 930 -29.71 -18.72 8.97
C LYS A 930 -30.59 -19.21 10.10
N ALA A 931 -31.38 -18.33 10.70
CA ALA A 931 -32.44 -18.70 11.61
C ALA A 931 -33.45 -19.60 10.90
N GLU A 932 -33.71 -20.77 11.50
CA GLU A 932 -34.61 -21.78 10.95
C GLU A 932 -35.49 -22.34 12.08
N GLY A 933 -36.79 -22.49 11.85
CA GLY A 933 -37.71 -22.98 12.87
C GLY A 933 -38.02 -21.93 13.94
N PHE A 934 -38.15 -22.34 15.21
CA PHE A 934 -38.65 -21.45 16.26
C PHE A 934 -37.53 -20.78 17.06
N ILE A 935 -37.58 -19.46 17.16
CA ILE A 935 -36.84 -18.66 18.13
C ILE A 935 -37.77 -18.31 19.29
N LYS A 936 -37.45 -18.80 20.49
CA LYS A 936 -38.20 -18.58 21.73
C LYS A 936 -37.49 -17.55 22.60
N LEU A 937 -38.25 -16.62 23.17
CA LEU A 937 -37.76 -15.63 24.11
C LEU A 937 -38.45 -15.79 25.46
N TYR A 938 -37.68 -15.68 26.54
CA TYR A 938 -38.12 -15.93 27.91
C TYR A 938 -37.77 -14.75 28.82
N ALA A 939 -38.66 -14.43 29.76
CA ALA A 939 -38.43 -13.41 30.78
C ALA A 939 -37.45 -13.89 31.87
N GLU A 940 -36.96 -12.96 32.70
CA GLU A 940 -36.01 -13.25 33.78
C GLU A 940 -36.53 -14.30 34.79
N ASP A 941 -37.85 -14.47 34.92
CA ASP A 941 -38.46 -15.48 35.78
C ASP A 941 -38.64 -16.85 35.10
N GLY A 942 -38.38 -16.95 33.80
CA GLY A 942 -38.53 -18.15 32.97
C GLY A 942 -39.85 -18.23 32.19
N ALA A 943 -40.75 -17.25 32.32
CA ALA A 943 -41.99 -17.22 31.55
C ALA A 943 -41.71 -16.99 30.05
N LEU A 944 -42.39 -17.71 29.16
CA LEU A 944 -42.27 -17.50 27.71
C LEU A 944 -42.88 -16.13 27.36
N ILE A 945 -42.07 -15.24 26.78
CA ILE A 945 -42.52 -13.95 26.24
C ILE A 945 -43.36 -14.22 25.00
N TYR A 946 -42.78 -14.93 24.03
CA TYR A 946 -43.37 -15.39 22.79
C TYR A 946 -42.37 -16.28 22.03
N GLN A 947 -42.83 -16.95 20.99
CA GLN A 947 -42.00 -17.62 19.99
C GLN A 947 -42.25 -17.01 18.61
N ARG A 948 -41.20 -16.98 17.80
CA ARG A 948 -41.22 -16.55 16.40
C ARG A 948 -40.77 -17.70 15.53
N LYS A 949 -41.39 -17.90 14.38
CA LYS A 949 -40.90 -18.87 13.39
C LYS A 949 -40.14 -18.16 12.28
N TYR A 950 -39.00 -18.73 11.94
CA TYR A 950 -38.17 -18.33 10.84
C TYR A 950 -38.10 -19.45 9.81
N GLU A 951 -38.13 -19.07 8.54
CA GLU A 951 -37.84 -19.98 7.42
C GLU A 951 -36.78 -19.30 6.56
N ASN A 952 -35.54 -19.82 6.58
CA ASN A 952 -34.38 -19.20 5.93
C ASN A 952 -34.20 -17.70 6.27
N ASP A 953 -34.10 -17.36 7.57
CA ASP A 953 -34.04 -15.98 8.12
C ASP A 953 -35.30 -15.14 7.99
N ARG A 954 -36.35 -15.60 7.31
CA ARG A 954 -37.58 -14.83 7.14
C ARG A 954 -38.51 -14.99 8.34
N LEU A 955 -38.91 -13.89 8.96
CA LEU A 955 -39.87 -13.93 10.06
C LEU A 955 -41.29 -14.16 9.52
N THR A 956 -41.78 -15.39 9.60
CA THR A 956 -43.05 -15.80 8.98
C THR A 956 -44.24 -15.71 9.92
N GLU A 957 -44.05 -16.07 11.18
CA GLU A 957 -45.13 -16.08 12.18
C GLU A 957 -44.62 -15.83 13.60
N TYR A 958 -45.53 -15.45 14.48
CA TYR A 958 -45.30 -15.45 15.92
C TYR A 958 -46.49 -16.03 16.68
N ALA A 959 -46.23 -16.59 17.86
CA ALA A 959 -47.24 -17.11 18.76
C ALA A 959 -46.80 -16.95 20.22
N TYR A 960 -47.74 -17.01 21.16
CA TYR A 960 -47.48 -16.95 22.60
C TYR A 960 -48.41 -17.93 23.34
N LEU A 961 -48.26 -18.05 24.66
CA LEU A 961 -49.11 -18.94 25.46
C LEU A 961 -50.44 -18.24 25.80
N ASP A 962 -51.54 -18.95 25.60
CA ASP A 962 -52.86 -18.53 26.08
C ASP A 962 -53.00 -18.74 27.61
N LYS A 963 -54.14 -18.34 28.18
CA LYS A 963 -54.42 -18.46 29.62
C LYS A 963 -54.43 -19.91 30.13
N THR A 964 -54.62 -20.89 29.24
CA THR A 964 -54.62 -22.33 29.57
C THR A 964 -53.21 -22.94 29.53
N GLY A 965 -52.20 -22.18 29.09
CA GLY A 965 -50.83 -22.65 28.92
C GLY A 965 -50.61 -23.39 27.60
N LYS A 966 -51.52 -23.24 26.61
CA LYS A 966 -51.35 -23.76 25.25
C LYS A 966 -50.90 -22.65 24.31
N MET A 967 -50.16 -22.98 23.26
CA MET A 967 -49.80 -21.99 22.23
C MET A 967 -51.06 -21.47 21.52
N THR A 968 -51.12 -20.15 21.32
CA THR A 968 -52.13 -19.52 20.47
C THR A 968 -52.01 -20.00 19.02
N ALA A 969 -53.07 -19.79 18.23
CA ALA A 969 -52.92 -19.85 16.78
C ALA A 969 -51.82 -18.87 16.33
N PRO A 970 -50.94 -19.26 15.40
CA PRO A 970 -49.86 -18.41 14.93
C PRO A 970 -50.43 -17.20 14.19
N VAL A 971 -49.86 -16.03 14.46
CA VAL A 971 -50.13 -14.80 13.70
C VAL A 971 -49.11 -14.72 12.58
N ILE A 972 -49.58 -14.79 11.34
CA ILE A 972 -48.75 -14.73 10.14
C ILE A 972 -48.38 -13.29 9.84
N LEU A 973 -47.09 -13.00 9.65
CA LEU A 973 -46.61 -11.69 9.23
C LEU A 973 -46.71 -11.59 7.70
N LYS A 974 -47.25 -10.48 7.21
CA LYS A 974 -47.27 -10.17 5.77
C LYS A 974 -46.04 -9.34 5.43
N ASP A 975 -45.26 -9.78 4.43
CA ASP A 975 -44.03 -9.11 3.98
C ASP A 975 -43.07 -8.79 5.15
N GLU A 976 -43.04 -9.70 6.14
CA GLU A 976 -42.25 -9.59 7.38
C GLU A 976 -42.46 -8.28 8.16
N THR A 977 -43.65 -7.69 7.99
CA THR A 977 -44.03 -6.40 8.58
C THR A 977 -45.25 -6.59 9.47
N ALA A 978 -45.11 -6.26 10.76
CA ALA A 978 -46.20 -6.37 11.72
C ALA A 978 -45.96 -5.56 13.00
N ASN A 979 -47.04 -5.11 13.63
CA ASN A 979 -47.04 -4.70 15.03
C ASN A 979 -47.31 -5.95 15.86
N VAL A 980 -46.26 -6.48 16.49
CA VAL A 980 -46.31 -7.68 17.31
C VAL A 980 -46.73 -7.31 18.73
N VAL A 981 -47.81 -7.91 19.21
CA VAL A 981 -48.24 -7.87 20.61
C VAL A 981 -48.41 -9.29 21.12
N ALA A 982 -47.77 -9.60 22.26
CA ALA A 982 -47.82 -10.90 22.91
C ALA A 982 -48.19 -10.78 24.39
N TYR A 983 -48.66 -11.88 24.97
CA TYR A 983 -49.15 -11.95 26.35
C TYR A 983 -48.56 -13.16 27.07
N TYR A 984 -48.37 -13.02 28.38
CA TYR A 984 -48.12 -14.14 29.28
C TYR A 984 -49.42 -14.91 29.56
N GLN A 985 -49.29 -16.12 30.10
CA GLN A 985 -50.42 -16.93 30.56
C GLN A 985 -51.30 -16.21 31.61
N THR A 986 -50.73 -15.25 32.35
CA THR A 986 -51.47 -14.39 33.31
C THR A 986 -52.48 -13.46 32.61
N GLY A 987 -52.39 -13.30 31.29
CA GLY A 987 -53.19 -12.37 30.49
C GLY A 987 -52.62 -10.95 30.44
N GLN A 988 -51.49 -10.69 31.10
CA GLN A 988 -50.75 -9.44 30.99
C GLN A 988 -49.88 -9.44 29.73
N LYS A 989 -49.63 -8.26 29.15
CA LYS A 989 -48.74 -8.14 27.98
C LYS A 989 -47.35 -8.63 28.34
N SER A 990 -46.67 -9.30 27.41
CA SER A 990 -45.27 -9.69 27.51
C SER A 990 -44.36 -8.84 26.61
N LEU A 991 -44.84 -8.45 25.43
CA LEU A 991 -44.08 -7.71 24.42
C LEU A 991 -45.00 -6.85 23.54
N GLU A 992 -44.50 -5.66 23.16
CA GLU A 992 -44.98 -4.85 22.04
C GLU A 992 -43.79 -4.43 21.17
N ALA A 993 -43.79 -4.72 19.88
CA ALA A 993 -42.71 -4.35 18.96
C ALA A 993 -43.21 -4.15 17.53
N THR A 994 -42.51 -3.32 16.74
CA THR A 994 -42.79 -3.17 15.31
C THR A 994 -41.67 -3.82 14.51
N TYR A 995 -42.05 -4.67 13.57
CA TYR A 995 -41.17 -5.22 12.54
C TYR A 995 -41.53 -4.58 11.21
N LYS A 996 -40.51 -4.19 10.44
CA LYS A 996 -40.66 -3.66 9.08
C LYS A 996 -39.61 -4.33 8.20
N ASN A 997 -40.05 -5.02 7.14
CA ASN A 997 -39.17 -5.79 6.27
C ASN A 997 -38.26 -6.78 7.04
N GLY A 998 -38.78 -7.44 8.07
CA GLY A 998 -38.05 -8.44 8.86
C GLY A 998 -37.20 -7.90 10.00
N VAL A 999 -36.92 -6.60 10.04
CA VAL A 999 -36.09 -5.97 11.09
C VAL A 999 -36.92 -5.17 12.09
N LEU A 1000 -36.43 -5.05 13.32
CA LEU A 1000 -37.04 -4.21 14.35
C LEU A 1000 -36.96 -2.73 13.95
N GLU A 1001 -38.06 -2.00 14.11
CA GLU A 1001 -38.16 -0.58 13.77
C GLU A 1001 -38.89 0.17 14.88
N GLY A 1002 -38.33 1.29 15.34
CA GLY A 1002 -38.93 2.10 16.40
C GLY A 1002 -38.88 1.43 17.77
N LYS A 1003 -39.91 1.66 18.60
CA LYS A 1003 -39.93 1.25 20.01
C LYS A 1003 -40.32 -0.22 20.17
N ARG A 1004 -39.54 -0.96 20.97
CA ARG A 1004 -39.85 -2.28 21.52
C ARG A 1004 -40.03 -2.15 23.03
N THR A 1005 -41.10 -2.74 23.57
CA THR A 1005 -41.40 -2.72 25.00
C THR A 1005 -41.63 -4.15 25.47
N GLU A 1006 -40.91 -4.59 26.50
CA GLU A 1006 -41.15 -5.87 27.16
C GLU A 1006 -41.56 -5.67 28.61
N TYR A 1007 -42.32 -6.65 29.12
CA TYR A 1007 -42.90 -6.62 30.46
C TYR A 1007 -42.45 -7.85 31.24
N PHE A 1008 -42.36 -7.73 32.56
CA PHE A 1008 -42.28 -8.89 33.45
C PHE A 1008 -43.64 -9.60 33.52
N SER A 1009 -43.64 -10.86 33.97
CA SER A 1009 -44.86 -11.66 34.17
C SER A 1009 -45.84 -11.08 35.19
N ASN A 1010 -45.41 -10.10 35.99
CA ASN A 1010 -46.20 -9.33 36.93
C ASN A 1010 -46.83 -8.05 36.33
N GLY A 1011 -46.53 -7.75 35.05
CA GLY A 1011 -47.13 -6.68 34.26
C GLY A 1011 -46.39 -5.35 34.31
N LYS A 1012 -45.31 -5.26 35.08
CA LYS A 1012 -44.43 -4.08 35.09
C LYS A 1012 -43.48 -4.11 33.90
N LEU A 1013 -42.98 -2.95 33.49
CA LEU A 1013 -41.99 -2.84 32.42
C LEU A 1013 -40.73 -3.61 32.79
N SER A 1014 -40.17 -4.34 31.83
CA SER A 1014 -38.87 -5.01 31.90
C SER A 1014 -37.82 -4.23 31.11
N LYS A 1015 -38.17 -3.79 29.89
CA LYS A 1015 -37.32 -2.88 29.12
C LYS A 1015 -38.10 -2.09 28.06
N GLU A 1016 -37.55 -0.95 27.71
CA GLU A 1016 -37.95 -0.09 26.60
C GLU A 1016 -36.73 0.11 25.70
N GLU A 1017 -36.80 -0.39 24.49
CA GLU A 1017 -35.71 -0.34 23.51
C GLU A 1017 -36.16 0.40 22.25
N PHE A 1018 -35.21 0.98 21.51
CA PHE A 1018 -35.46 1.73 20.29
C PHE A 1018 -34.49 1.30 19.18
N TYR A 1019 -35.02 1.06 17.99
CA TYR A 1019 -34.31 0.51 16.84
C TYR A 1019 -34.50 1.34 15.57
N ILE A 1020 -33.47 1.37 14.72
CA ILE A 1020 -33.53 1.83 13.32
C ILE A 1020 -32.92 0.73 12.46
N CYS A 1021 -33.70 0.14 11.54
CA CYS A 1021 -33.22 -1.00 10.71
C CYS A 1021 -32.59 -2.13 11.54
N GLY A 1022 -33.22 -2.51 12.65
CA GLY A 1022 -32.71 -3.56 13.54
C GLY A 1022 -31.49 -3.20 14.38
N GLN A 1023 -30.93 -2.00 14.24
CA GLN A 1023 -29.80 -1.52 15.05
C GLN A 1023 -30.31 -0.70 16.25
N GLU A 1024 -29.78 -0.95 17.44
CA GLU A 1024 -30.11 -0.18 18.65
C GLU A 1024 -29.76 1.31 18.44
N HIS A 1025 -30.69 2.19 18.80
CA HIS A 1025 -30.56 3.62 18.55
C HIS A 1025 -31.30 4.45 19.59
N GLY A 1026 -30.64 5.46 20.15
CA GLY A 1026 -31.19 6.31 21.19
C GLY A 1026 -31.18 5.65 22.58
N LEU A 1027 -31.97 6.21 23.49
CA LEU A 1027 -32.02 5.82 24.89
C LEU A 1027 -32.81 4.52 25.09
N GLN A 1028 -32.14 3.51 25.59
CA GLN A 1028 -32.70 2.24 26.05
C GLN A 1028 -32.88 2.31 27.57
N LYS A 1029 -33.96 1.73 28.08
CA LYS A 1029 -34.24 1.65 29.53
C LYS A 1029 -34.52 0.22 29.94
N TYR A 1030 -33.91 -0.20 31.02
CA TYR A 1030 -34.11 -1.52 31.62
C TYR A 1030 -34.62 -1.33 33.04
N TYR A 1031 -35.45 -2.25 33.53
CA TYR A 1031 -36.15 -2.13 34.80
C TYR A 1031 -35.93 -3.36 35.67
N PHE A 1032 -36.00 -3.19 36.99
CA PHE A 1032 -36.12 -4.29 37.95
C PHE A 1032 -37.55 -4.82 37.97
N ALA A 1033 -37.74 -6.07 38.42
CA ALA A 1033 -39.07 -6.66 38.59
C ALA A 1033 -39.98 -5.85 39.53
N GLY A 1034 -39.40 -5.03 40.42
CA GLY A 1034 -40.10 -4.06 41.27
C GLY A 1034 -40.64 -2.82 40.53
N GLY A 1035 -40.21 -2.56 39.29
CA GLY A 1035 -40.61 -1.42 38.44
C GLY A 1035 -39.68 -0.21 38.52
N GLN A 1036 -38.66 -0.23 39.38
CA GLN A 1036 -37.59 0.77 39.40
C GLN A 1036 -36.69 0.60 38.18
N ILE A 1037 -36.10 1.70 37.70
CA ILE A 1037 -35.12 1.67 36.61
C ILE A 1037 -33.86 0.93 37.09
N LYS A 1038 -33.37 0.01 36.27
CA LYS A 1038 -32.14 -0.78 36.41
C LYS A 1038 -30.99 -0.15 35.65
N SER A 1039 -31.21 0.25 34.40
CA SER A 1039 -30.25 1.04 33.64
C SER A 1039 -30.89 1.93 32.58
N GLU A 1040 -30.18 3.00 32.25
CA GLU A 1040 -30.44 3.93 31.15
C GLU A 1040 -29.20 3.97 30.28
N GLU A 1041 -29.29 3.52 29.02
CA GLU A 1041 -28.13 3.29 28.16
C GLU A 1041 -28.39 3.90 26.79
N ASN A 1042 -27.45 4.68 26.25
CA ASN A 1042 -27.61 5.34 24.96
C ASN A 1042 -26.83 4.60 23.87
N PHE A 1043 -27.46 4.46 22.70
CA PHE A 1043 -26.90 3.76 21.55
C PHE A 1043 -26.95 4.60 20.28
N LEU A 1044 -26.01 4.37 19.38
CA LEU A 1044 -25.94 4.98 18.05
C LEU A 1044 -25.60 3.91 17.02
N ASN A 1045 -26.62 3.40 16.33
CA ASN A 1045 -26.45 2.40 15.26
C ASN A 1045 -25.76 1.12 15.75
N GLY A 1046 -26.22 0.60 16.90
CA GLY A 1046 -25.70 -0.60 17.54
C GLY A 1046 -24.60 -0.33 18.58
N ASP A 1047 -23.86 0.77 18.47
CA ASP A 1047 -22.74 1.07 19.38
C ASP A 1047 -23.21 1.87 20.60
N ARG A 1048 -22.75 1.56 21.81
CA ARG A 1048 -22.99 2.42 22.98
C ARG A 1048 -22.34 3.78 22.76
N PHE A 1049 -23.10 4.84 23.04
CA PHE A 1049 -22.70 6.21 22.77
C PHE A 1049 -23.21 7.18 23.83
N GLY A 1050 -22.30 7.92 24.46
CA GLY A 1050 -22.60 8.88 25.52
C GLY A 1050 -22.80 8.22 26.89
N SER A 1051 -23.56 8.90 27.74
CA SER A 1051 -23.74 8.52 29.14
C SER A 1051 -24.67 7.32 29.29
N SER A 1052 -24.26 6.40 30.15
CA SER A 1052 -25.06 5.28 30.65
C SER A 1052 -25.09 5.30 32.17
N LYS A 1053 -26.25 5.04 32.76
CA LYS A 1053 -26.44 4.98 34.22
C LYS A 1053 -27.02 3.64 34.63
N PHE A 1054 -26.50 3.09 35.70
CA PHE A 1054 -26.94 1.84 36.31
C PHE A 1054 -27.39 2.16 37.74
N TYR A 1055 -28.41 1.47 38.22
CA TYR A 1055 -29.06 1.76 39.49
C TYR A 1055 -29.17 0.48 40.32
N PHE A 1056 -29.09 0.63 41.64
CA PHE A 1056 -29.53 -0.40 42.57
C PHE A 1056 -31.07 -0.46 42.60
N GLU A 1057 -31.62 -1.58 43.06
CA GLU A 1057 -33.08 -1.76 43.17
C GLU A 1057 -33.76 -0.75 44.12
N ASN A 1058 -32.99 -0.13 45.03
CA ASN A 1058 -33.46 0.97 45.88
C ASN A 1058 -33.50 2.34 45.17
N GLY A 1059 -33.19 2.40 43.88
CA GLY A 1059 -33.22 3.60 43.03
C GLY A 1059 -31.97 4.49 43.12
N LYS A 1060 -30.98 4.17 43.97
CA LYS A 1060 -29.72 4.91 44.01
C LYS A 1060 -28.81 4.49 42.86
N THR A 1061 -28.03 5.43 42.34
CA THR A 1061 -27.05 5.16 41.28
C THR A 1061 -26.03 4.12 41.75
N GLU A 1062 -25.84 3.07 40.96
CA GLU A 1062 -24.78 2.06 41.10
C GLU A 1062 -23.53 2.50 40.34
N SER A 1063 -23.68 2.89 39.07
CA SER A 1063 -22.57 3.39 38.29
C SER A 1063 -22.98 4.36 37.19
N GLU A 1064 -22.05 5.26 36.86
CA GLU A 1064 -22.13 6.20 35.74
C GLU A 1064 -20.97 5.89 34.80
N ARG A 1065 -21.27 5.62 33.53
CA ARG A 1065 -20.32 5.17 32.53
C ARG A 1065 -20.49 6.00 31.26
N GLU A 1066 -19.39 6.27 30.59
CA GLU A 1066 -19.36 7.02 29.34
C GLU A 1066 -18.75 6.16 28.23
N TYR A 1067 -19.36 6.23 27.05
CA TYR A 1067 -18.94 5.49 25.86
C TYR A 1067 -18.85 6.39 24.64
N THR A 1068 -18.00 6.03 23.68
CA THR A 1068 -17.95 6.66 22.37
C THR A 1068 -17.66 5.58 21.35
N ASP A 1069 -18.62 5.30 20.45
CA ASP A 1069 -18.54 4.22 19.46
C ASP A 1069 -18.08 2.90 20.12
N ASP A 1070 -18.85 2.49 21.14
CA ASP A 1070 -18.63 1.33 22.01
C ASP A 1070 -17.36 1.30 22.87
N SER A 1071 -16.46 2.27 22.66
CA SER A 1071 -15.25 2.40 23.46
C SER A 1071 -15.56 3.07 24.79
N ALA A 1072 -15.18 2.43 25.90
CA ALA A 1072 -15.24 3.06 27.23
C ALA A 1072 -14.37 4.33 27.25
N THR A 1073 -14.94 5.45 27.71
CA THR A 1073 -14.24 6.74 27.77
C THR A 1073 -14.53 7.47 29.07
N GLY A 1074 -13.68 8.45 29.40
CA GLY A 1074 -13.89 9.35 30.55
C GLY A 1074 -13.73 8.66 31.90
N THR A 1075 -14.28 9.28 32.94
CA THR A 1075 -14.21 8.75 34.31
C THR A 1075 -15.52 8.08 34.67
N TRP A 1076 -15.48 6.76 34.75
CA TRP A 1076 -16.57 5.96 35.28
C TRP A 1076 -16.58 6.04 36.80
N LYS A 1077 -17.78 6.16 37.37
CA LYS A 1077 -17.99 6.28 38.81
C LYS A 1077 -18.84 5.12 39.30
N PHE A 1078 -18.49 4.56 40.45
CA PHE A 1078 -19.18 3.46 41.09
C PHE A 1078 -19.50 3.81 42.53
N TYR A 1079 -20.73 3.55 42.93
CA TYR A 1079 -21.27 3.91 44.23
C TYR A 1079 -21.72 2.64 44.96
N ASN A 1080 -21.79 2.69 46.29
CA ASN A 1080 -22.43 1.63 47.06
C ASN A 1080 -23.95 1.83 47.12
N ASN A 1081 -24.67 0.86 47.70
CA ASN A 1081 -26.12 0.91 47.85
C ASN A 1081 -26.63 2.06 48.76
N THR A 1082 -25.75 2.81 49.45
CA THR A 1082 -26.13 4.02 50.19
C THR A 1082 -25.96 5.30 49.38
N GLY A 1083 -25.36 5.24 48.19
CA GLY A 1083 -25.08 6.37 47.30
C GLY A 1083 -23.71 7.01 47.53
N LYS A 1084 -22.86 6.41 48.36
CA LYS A 1084 -21.47 6.87 48.57
C LYS A 1084 -20.59 6.36 47.43
N LEU A 1085 -19.82 7.25 46.82
CA LEU A 1085 -18.80 6.89 45.82
C LEU A 1085 -17.75 5.98 46.45
N ILE A 1086 -17.52 4.81 45.86
CA ILE A 1086 -16.56 3.80 46.36
C ILE A 1086 -15.39 3.57 45.40
N LYS A 1087 -15.58 3.83 44.11
CA LYS A 1087 -14.57 3.55 43.10
C LYS A 1087 -14.73 4.46 41.89
N THR A 1088 -13.62 4.86 41.30
CA THR A 1088 -13.58 5.52 39.99
C THR A 1088 -12.60 4.82 39.06
N GLN A 1089 -12.97 4.67 37.79
CA GLN A 1089 -12.13 4.13 36.73
C GLN A 1089 -11.96 5.16 35.62
N THR A 1090 -10.72 5.42 35.20
CA THR A 1090 -10.44 6.37 34.10
C THR A 1090 -10.14 5.59 32.84
N TRP A 1091 -10.98 5.75 31.82
CA TRP A 1091 -10.91 5.05 30.55
C TRP A 1091 -10.51 6.01 29.42
N TYR A 1092 -9.65 5.52 28.53
CA TYR A 1092 -9.27 6.20 27.32
C TYR A 1092 -9.38 5.24 26.13
N ASN A 1093 -10.43 5.45 25.32
CA ASN A 1093 -10.71 4.67 24.11
C ASN A 1093 -10.68 3.15 24.32
N GLY A 1094 -11.44 2.69 25.31
CA GLY A 1094 -11.53 1.26 25.65
C GLY A 1094 -10.41 0.74 26.54
N LEU A 1095 -9.35 1.52 26.78
CA LEU A 1095 -8.24 1.13 27.67
C LEU A 1095 -8.42 1.75 29.05
N LEU A 1096 -8.45 0.89 30.08
CA LEU A 1096 -8.47 1.32 31.48
C LEU A 1096 -7.09 1.83 31.87
N LEU A 1097 -6.97 3.14 32.13
CA LEU A 1097 -5.71 3.79 32.49
C LEU A 1097 -5.45 3.78 34.00
N ASN A 1098 -6.51 3.91 34.81
CA ASN A 1098 -6.39 4.01 36.26
C ASN A 1098 -7.67 3.55 36.96
N GLU A 1099 -7.52 2.96 38.15
CA GLU A 1099 -8.59 2.66 39.09
C GLU A 1099 -8.25 3.21 40.48
N LYS A 1100 -9.16 3.98 41.07
CA LYS A 1100 -9.02 4.53 42.43
C LYS A 1100 -10.20 4.08 43.29
N ASN A 1101 -9.89 3.39 44.38
CA ASN A 1101 -10.84 3.08 45.45
C ASN A 1101 -10.89 4.25 46.45
N MET A 1102 -12.08 4.57 46.96
CA MET A 1102 -12.36 5.75 47.79
C MET A 1102 -12.47 5.46 49.29
#